data_AF-D5C1T7-F1
#
_entry.id   AF-D5C1T7-F1
#
_cell.length_a   1.000
_cell.length_b   1.000
_cell.length_c   1.000
_cell.angle_alpha   90.00
_cell.angle_beta   90.00
_cell.angle_gamma   90.00
#
_symmetry.space_group_name_H-M   'P 1'
#
loop_
_entity.id
_entity.type
_entity.pdbx_description
1 polymer ?
#
loop_
_entity_poly.entity_id
_entity_poly.type
_entity_poly.pdbx_seq_one_letter_code
_entity_poly.pdbx_strand_id
1 'polypeptide(L)'
;MNPLLKLLEFGQSYWLDNLTRRMIKNGDLKRRVEKQGLRGVTSNPKIFHEAIAKSDDYDAQIETLIAEGRSNIEIYEALVTTDLQDACDILRPVYDELKGQDGFVSLEISPHLAHDTPGSIQEARRLWQTVDRPNLLIKIPATAAGIPTIEELLFEGININITLLFSIERYQAVAQAYLKALERRLEADKSVAHIASVASFFLSRIDVLADQLLSHRIPLEGRSHLEPHPEDLQGKVAIANAKLAYQYFKHILQSNRWKALEAKGAQVQRMLWASTSTKNPAYHDVMYIEPLIGPRTINTMPEDTIEAFADHGTVKETVEKNIEEAQKVITELEKIGIDFQLVASQLENEGIQKFIDPYDELLETLGIKCQQCRNRQQVEPLQDVAQQLRRLVIQMTTEAGSGHPTSCLSCAEIVAALFFHEMRWDPKDSNARNVDTFILSKGHAAPILWAALWEAKAIDEDPLSLRKLDSTLEGHPTPNNPWVKVATGSLGQGLAAANGIALANRLDDIDARVYCLLGDGECSEGSVWEAAQFASLNKLSNLVAIVDVNALAQSGPAPYQHDTQVFAHRFQSFGWEAIEIDGHDLTAILNAFEQAKKAGPTAIIAKTEKGKGVSFLEGKYGWHGKALDQESMDKALAELGENHANVTVEPRRIGTYNVPQRRPAPALSIDYSIGNQVATRDAFGAALKKLGDFLPELVVLDGDVKNSTRTEYFSEEYPNRFFEGYIAEQNMAGTALGLAACGKIPCAASFACFLTRAYDFIRMAGHSRPPHLIFCGSHAGVSIGEDGPSQMGLEDLAMFRAVSGSTVLYPCDGVSAERLTEQAAQIQGIVYIRTTRPKTPVIYTSDEKFPVGGSKTLRTSKEDKFTLVTAGITVHEALAAYDKLKQNGISTRVIDSYSIKPIDVETLSKAAHDTQALVVIEDHWIDGGLGDAVAAAVNSLAPVHRLAITEEPRSGKSEELLDRYGISKKAIAQKVLELIG
;
A
#
# COMPACT_ATOMS: atom_id res chain seq x y z
N MET A 1 5.92 -63.15 16.37
CA MET A 1 6.96 -62.67 15.43
C MET A 1 6.26 -61.75 14.45
N ASN A 2 6.73 -60.52 14.25
CA ASN A 2 6.04 -59.52 13.43
C ASN A 2 5.91 -60.02 11.97
N PRO A 3 4.69 -60.16 11.41
CA PRO A 3 4.47 -60.57 10.02
C PRO A 3 5.31 -59.79 9.01
N LEU A 4 5.55 -58.49 9.24
CA LEU A 4 6.37 -57.63 8.37
C LEU A 4 7.82 -58.11 8.26
N LEU A 5 8.44 -58.51 9.36
CA LEU A 5 9.81 -59.04 9.36
C LEU A 5 9.88 -60.41 8.65
N LYS A 6 8.82 -61.21 8.80
CA LYS A 6 8.75 -62.53 8.20
C LYS A 6 8.64 -62.48 6.66
N LEU A 7 8.12 -61.40 6.06
CA LEU A 7 8.11 -61.22 4.59
C LEU A 7 9.52 -61.34 3.98
N LEU A 8 10.54 -60.85 4.69
CA LEU A 8 11.93 -60.86 4.24
C LEU A 8 12.46 -62.29 4.04
N GLU A 9 12.01 -63.25 4.87
CA GLU A 9 12.37 -64.67 4.75
C GLU A 9 11.83 -65.30 3.45
N PHE A 10 10.74 -64.75 2.91
CA PHE A 10 10.12 -65.17 1.65
C PHE A 10 10.62 -64.35 0.44
N GLY A 11 11.63 -63.50 0.64
CA GLY A 11 12.20 -62.65 -0.40
C GLY A 11 11.26 -61.54 -0.89
N GLN A 12 10.25 -61.17 -0.09
CA GLN A 12 9.40 -60.01 -0.33
C GLN A 12 9.78 -58.87 0.63
N SER A 13 9.95 -57.67 0.10
CA SER A 13 10.18 -56.47 0.90
C SER A 13 8.91 -55.65 0.99
N TYR A 14 8.65 -55.04 2.14
CA TYR A 14 7.61 -54.01 2.22
C TYR A 14 8.22 -52.62 2.23
N TRP A 15 7.58 -51.72 1.50
CA TRP A 15 7.93 -50.31 1.37
C TRP A 15 6.78 -49.47 1.90
N LEU A 16 7.11 -48.32 2.47
CA LEU A 16 6.12 -47.38 3.01
C LEU A 16 5.63 -46.47 1.87
N ASP A 17 4.31 -46.40 1.69
CA ASP A 17 3.63 -45.47 0.76
C ASP A 17 3.21 -44.18 1.47
N ASN A 18 4.19 -43.56 2.14
CA ASN A 18 4.08 -42.26 2.78
C ASN A 18 5.48 -41.71 3.05
N LEU A 19 5.64 -40.38 3.02
CA LEU A 19 6.85 -39.69 3.46
C LEU A 19 6.47 -38.30 3.95
N THR A 20 6.73 -38.03 5.23
CA THR A 20 6.52 -36.70 5.82
C THR A 20 7.78 -36.25 6.55
N ARG A 21 8.05 -34.94 6.52
CA ARG A 21 9.18 -34.35 7.25
C ARG A 21 9.16 -34.68 8.74
N ARG A 22 7.97 -34.63 9.36
CA ARG A 22 7.80 -35.01 10.77
C ARG A 22 8.27 -36.43 11.06
N MET A 23 7.92 -37.40 10.22
CA MET A 23 8.32 -38.82 10.39
C MET A 23 9.83 -39.02 10.30
N ILE A 24 10.51 -38.23 9.46
CA ILE A 24 11.97 -38.22 9.36
C ILE A 24 12.57 -37.64 10.64
N LYS A 25 12.15 -36.42 11.02
CA LYS A 25 12.77 -35.65 12.10
C LYS A 25 12.49 -36.21 13.50
N ASN A 26 11.31 -36.79 13.73
CA ASN A 26 10.96 -37.40 15.02
C ASN A 26 11.53 -38.83 15.20
N GLY A 27 12.23 -39.37 14.19
CA GLY A 27 12.87 -40.69 14.22
C GLY A 27 11.93 -41.87 13.95
N ASP A 28 10.67 -41.65 13.58
CA ASP A 28 9.75 -42.75 13.27
C ASP A 28 10.21 -43.56 12.05
N LEU A 29 10.65 -42.90 10.98
CA LEU A 29 11.13 -43.61 9.79
C LEU A 29 12.31 -44.53 10.13
N LYS A 30 13.28 -44.02 10.89
CA LYS A 30 14.42 -44.80 11.40
C LYS A 30 13.98 -45.98 12.26
N ARG A 31 13.03 -45.77 13.16
CA ARG A 31 12.45 -46.83 14.00
C ARG A 31 11.82 -47.95 13.16
N ARG A 32 11.10 -47.62 12.09
CA ARG A 32 10.48 -48.60 11.17
C ARG A 32 11.54 -49.42 10.43
N VAL A 33 12.61 -48.77 9.96
CA VAL A 33 13.77 -49.46 9.35
C VAL A 33 14.40 -50.45 10.33
N GLU A 34 14.69 -50.02 11.55
CA GLU A 34 15.41 -50.83 12.53
C GLU A 34 14.56 -51.94 13.18
N LYS A 35 13.28 -51.68 13.45
CA LYS A 35 12.43 -52.56 14.28
C LYS A 35 11.34 -53.31 13.52
N GLN A 36 10.92 -52.81 12.36
CA GLN A 36 9.82 -53.41 11.58
C GLN A 36 10.31 -54.01 10.26
N GLY A 37 11.55 -53.74 9.85
CA GLY A 37 12.15 -54.30 8.64
C GLY A 37 11.80 -53.54 7.37
N LEU A 38 11.47 -52.24 7.48
CA LEU A 38 11.17 -51.39 6.33
C LEU A 38 12.38 -51.33 5.39
N ARG A 39 12.18 -51.63 4.10
CA ARG A 39 13.27 -51.68 3.11
C ARG A 39 13.19 -50.62 2.01
N GLY A 40 12.17 -49.78 2.01
CA GLY A 40 12.11 -48.65 1.09
C GLY A 40 10.91 -47.75 1.32
N VAL A 41 10.90 -46.63 0.62
CA VAL A 41 9.86 -45.61 0.71
C VAL A 41 9.47 -45.15 -0.70
N THR A 42 8.17 -44.92 -0.88
CA THR A 42 7.62 -44.34 -2.09
C THR A 42 6.84 -43.07 -1.73
N SER A 43 7.08 -41.99 -2.48
CA SER A 43 6.36 -40.73 -2.35
C SER A 43 5.67 -40.38 -3.67
N ASN A 44 4.59 -39.62 -3.62
CA ASN A 44 3.86 -39.15 -4.79
C ASN A 44 3.36 -37.72 -4.54
N PRO A 45 2.86 -36.99 -5.57
CA PRO A 45 2.38 -35.63 -5.39
C PRO A 45 1.32 -35.48 -4.30
N LYS A 46 0.40 -36.44 -4.17
CA LYS A 46 -0.63 -36.43 -3.12
C LYS A 46 -0.04 -36.53 -1.71
N ILE A 47 0.98 -37.36 -1.52
CA ILE A 47 1.69 -37.49 -0.22
C ILE A 47 2.33 -36.15 0.16
N PHE A 48 3.04 -35.51 -0.77
CA PHE A 48 3.64 -34.20 -0.50
C PHE A 48 2.60 -33.09 -0.35
N HIS A 49 1.50 -33.15 -1.09
CA HIS A 49 0.36 -32.25 -0.91
C HIS A 49 -0.14 -32.32 0.53
N GLU A 50 -0.47 -33.51 1.01
CA GLU A 50 -0.98 -33.69 2.37
C GLU A 50 0.04 -33.27 3.43
N ALA A 51 1.34 -33.56 3.23
CA ALA A 51 2.40 -33.18 4.14
C ALA A 51 2.60 -31.66 4.23
N ILE A 52 2.65 -30.97 3.09
CA ILE A 52 2.94 -29.54 3.01
C ILE A 52 1.72 -28.70 3.40
N ALA A 53 0.52 -29.10 2.97
CA ALA A 53 -0.71 -28.35 3.20
C ALA A 53 -1.21 -28.41 4.65
N LYS A 54 -1.02 -29.55 5.33
CA LYS A 54 -1.62 -29.80 6.65
C LYS A 54 -0.66 -29.62 7.83
N SER A 55 0.53 -29.09 7.60
CA SER A 55 1.54 -28.88 8.65
C SER A 55 2.26 -27.54 8.50
N ASP A 56 2.94 -27.12 9.56
CA ASP A 56 3.90 -26.01 9.62
C ASP A 56 5.36 -26.49 9.51
N ASP A 57 5.59 -27.81 9.36
CA ASP A 57 6.92 -28.44 9.35
C ASP A 57 7.83 -27.92 8.21
N TYR A 58 7.25 -27.28 7.20
CA TYR A 58 7.93 -26.76 6.01
C TYR A 58 8.16 -25.24 6.03
N ASP A 59 7.52 -24.48 6.93
CA ASP A 59 7.42 -23.02 6.89
C ASP A 59 8.80 -22.35 6.94
N ALA A 60 9.67 -22.76 7.86
CA ALA A 60 11.00 -22.17 8.02
C ALA A 60 11.88 -22.31 6.76
N GLN A 61 11.76 -23.42 6.02
CA GLN A 61 12.49 -23.61 4.77
C GLN A 61 11.84 -22.80 3.63
N ILE A 62 10.51 -22.75 3.57
CA ILE A 62 9.77 -21.91 2.61
C ILE A 62 10.19 -20.45 2.78
N GLU A 63 10.21 -19.93 4.00
CA GLU A 63 10.63 -18.58 4.36
C GLU A 63 12.07 -18.27 3.92
N THR A 64 12.99 -19.22 4.11
CA THR A 64 14.39 -19.10 3.66
C THR A 64 14.47 -19.00 2.13
N LEU A 65 13.77 -19.89 1.42
CA LEU A 65 13.81 -19.94 -0.03
C LEU A 65 13.10 -18.75 -0.70
N ILE A 66 12.07 -18.20 -0.05
CA ILE A 66 11.43 -16.94 -0.45
C ILE A 66 12.44 -15.79 -0.38
N ALA A 67 13.21 -15.69 0.70
CA ALA A 67 14.23 -14.65 0.87
C ALA A 67 15.37 -14.77 -0.17
N GLU A 68 15.64 -15.98 -0.68
CA GLU A 68 16.57 -16.22 -1.80
C GLU A 68 15.98 -15.85 -3.18
N GLY A 69 14.70 -15.48 -3.27
CA GLY A 69 14.03 -15.12 -4.52
C GLY A 69 13.62 -16.31 -5.39
N ARG A 70 13.45 -17.51 -4.81
CA ARG A 70 13.07 -18.74 -5.52
C ARG A 70 11.61 -18.71 -5.98
N SER A 71 11.33 -19.32 -7.14
CA SER A 71 9.98 -19.56 -7.65
C SER A 71 9.26 -20.68 -6.88
N ASN A 72 7.92 -20.77 -6.98
CA ASN A 72 7.15 -21.81 -6.28
C ASN A 72 7.57 -23.24 -6.65
N ILE A 73 7.96 -23.46 -7.91
CA ILE A 73 8.45 -24.76 -8.39
C ILE A 73 9.81 -25.08 -7.77
N GLU A 74 10.74 -24.13 -7.76
CA GLU A 74 12.06 -24.31 -7.12
C GLU A 74 11.92 -24.52 -5.61
N ILE A 75 10.96 -23.86 -4.96
CA ILE A 75 10.64 -24.09 -3.55
C ILE A 75 10.17 -25.53 -3.34
N TYR A 76 9.16 -25.98 -4.09
CA TYR A 76 8.64 -27.35 -4.01
C TYR A 76 9.76 -28.39 -4.13
N GLU A 77 10.60 -28.24 -5.16
CA GLU A 77 11.70 -29.16 -5.42
C GLU A 77 12.75 -29.17 -4.30
N ALA A 78 13.08 -28.01 -3.73
CA ALA A 78 14.01 -27.92 -2.61
C ALA A 78 13.45 -28.61 -1.35
N LEU A 79 12.15 -28.44 -1.06
CA LEU A 79 11.49 -29.11 0.06
C LEU A 79 11.55 -30.63 -0.09
N VAL A 80 11.14 -31.13 -1.26
CA VAL A 80 11.10 -32.58 -1.55
C VAL A 80 12.51 -33.17 -1.60
N THR A 81 13.48 -32.47 -2.21
CA THR A 81 14.89 -32.90 -2.26
C THR A 81 15.44 -33.13 -0.85
N THR A 82 15.18 -32.19 0.07
CA THR A 82 15.66 -32.28 1.46
C THR A 82 15.09 -33.52 2.14
N ASP A 83 13.77 -33.74 2.03
CA ASP A 83 13.11 -34.88 2.66
C ASP A 83 13.60 -36.22 2.06
N LEU A 84 13.85 -36.26 0.75
CA LEU A 84 14.36 -37.45 0.07
C LEU A 84 15.81 -37.76 0.42
N GLN A 85 16.67 -36.75 0.56
CA GLN A 85 18.06 -36.93 1.00
C GLN A 85 18.10 -37.53 2.41
N ASP A 86 17.33 -36.95 3.34
CA ASP A 86 17.25 -37.43 4.72
C ASP A 86 16.69 -38.86 4.77
N ALA A 87 15.65 -39.17 3.98
CA ALA A 87 15.08 -40.51 3.91
C ALA A 87 16.06 -41.52 3.29
N CYS A 88 16.79 -41.13 2.24
CA CYS A 88 17.85 -41.94 1.64
C CYS A 88 18.96 -42.23 2.66
N ASP A 89 19.37 -41.24 3.45
CA ASP A 89 20.41 -41.38 4.46
C ASP A 89 19.96 -42.31 5.61
N ILE A 90 18.69 -42.29 5.99
CA ILE A 90 18.12 -43.24 6.96
C ILE A 90 18.11 -44.68 6.41
N LEU A 91 17.80 -44.87 5.13
CA LEU A 91 17.78 -46.19 4.48
C LEU A 91 19.15 -46.65 3.98
N ARG A 92 20.16 -45.77 4.01
CA ARG A 92 21.50 -46.06 3.49
C ARG A 92 22.17 -47.30 4.11
N PRO A 93 22.08 -47.55 5.43
CA PRO A 93 22.63 -48.78 6.01
C PRO A 93 22.04 -50.06 5.40
N VAL A 94 20.73 -50.06 5.09
CA VAL A 94 20.07 -51.19 4.43
C VAL A 94 20.57 -51.35 3.00
N TYR A 95 20.72 -50.24 2.27
CA TYR A 95 21.24 -50.24 0.91
C TYR A 95 22.66 -50.82 0.84
N ASP A 96 23.55 -50.37 1.72
CA ASP A 96 24.94 -50.82 1.76
C ASP A 96 25.03 -52.30 2.20
N GLU A 97 24.29 -52.71 3.24
CA GLU A 97 24.25 -54.10 3.74
C GLU A 97 23.81 -55.08 2.64
N LEU A 98 22.77 -54.71 1.89
CA LEU A 98 22.16 -55.56 0.86
C LEU A 98 22.77 -55.33 -0.54
N LYS A 99 23.86 -54.57 -0.63
CA LYS A 99 24.58 -54.25 -1.88
C LYS A 99 23.67 -53.65 -2.97
N GLY A 100 22.75 -52.80 -2.56
CA GLY A 100 21.80 -52.12 -3.42
C GLY A 100 20.61 -52.96 -3.89
N GLN A 101 20.30 -54.09 -3.23
CA GLN A 101 19.08 -54.85 -3.52
C GLN A 101 17.82 -54.25 -2.89
N ASP A 102 17.98 -53.41 -1.86
CA ASP A 102 16.93 -52.73 -1.12
C ASP A 102 17.48 -51.42 -0.52
N GLY A 103 16.70 -50.72 0.29
CA GLY A 103 17.10 -49.47 0.94
C GLY A 103 16.82 -48.24 0.09
N PHE A 104 15.79 -48.28 -0.75
CA PHE A 104 15.53 -47.22 -1.74
C PHE A 104 14.45 -46.23 -1.31
N VAL A 105 14.58 -44.99 -1.78
CA VAL A 105 13.52 -43.97 -1.75
C VAL A 105 13.20 -43.58 -3.19
N SER A 106 11.93 -43.39 -3.53
CA SER A 106 11.53 -43.08 -4.90
C SER A 106 10.86 -41.72 -5.06
N LEU A 107 11.29 -40.97 -6.08
CA LEU A 107 10.84 -39.61 -6.42
C LEU A 107 10.21 -39.61 -7.80
N GLU A 108 8.99 -39.06 -7.94
CA GLU A 108 8.32 -38.90 -9.22
C GLU A 108 8.85 -37.67 -9.97
N ILE A 109 9.04 -37.79 -11.30
CA ILE A 109 9.15 -36.62 -12.18
C ILE A 109 7.81 -35.88 -12.24
N SER A 110 7.80 -34.66 -12.80
CA SER A 110 6.55 -33.95 -13.05
C SER A 110 5.59 -34.81 -13.92
N PRO A 111 4.34 -35.06 -13.49
CA PRO A 111 3.40 -35.89 -14.24
C PRO A 111 2.99 -35.26 -15.58
N HIS A 112 3.18 -33.94 -15.74
CA HIS A 112 3.00 -33.23 -17.01
C HIS A 112 3.98 -33.70 -18.11
N LEU A 113 5.09 -34.33 -17.73
CA LEU A 113 6.08 -34.86 -18.66
C LEU A 113 5.80 -36.31 -19.08
N ALA A 114 4.73 -36.96 -18.59
CA ALA A 114 4.45 -38.38 -18.83
C ALA A 114 4.34 -38.78 -20.31
N HIS A 115 4.13 -37.82 -21.22
CA HIS A 115 4.09 -38.01 -22.67
C HIS A 115 5.23 -37.30 -23.43
N ASP A 116 6.18 -36.67 -22.72
CA ASP A 116 7.34 -35.97 -23.27
C ASP A 116 8.64 -36.73 -22.91
N THR A 117 9.15 -37.51 -23.87
CA THR A 117 10.38 -38.29 -23.69
C THR A 117 11.62 -37.40 -23.43
N PRO A 118 11.98 -36.42 -24.29
CA PRO A 118 13.09 -35.52 -24.01
C PRO A 118 12.99 -34.79 -22.67
N GLY A 119 11.81 -34.23 -22.36
CA GLY A 119 11.57 -33.50 -21.11
C GLY A 119 11.73 -34.39 -19.88
N SER A 120 11.15 -35.60 -19.91
CA SER A 120 11.28 -36.57 -18.82
C SER A 120 12.73 -36.99 -18.57
N ILE A 121 13.52 -37.18 -19.62
CA ILE A 121 14.93 -37.53 -19.50
C ILE A 121 15.73 -36.38 -18.86
N GLN A 122 15.52 -35.15 -19.33
CA GLN A 122 16.21 -33.97 -18.79
C GLN A 122 15.90 -33.78 -17.31
N GLU A 123 14.63 -33.89 -16.94
CA GLU A 123 14.18 -33.70 -15.58
C GLU A 123 14.69 -34.81 -14.65
N ALA A 124 14.62 -36.06 -15.08
CA ALA A 124 15.16 -37.19 -14.31
C ALA A 124 16.66 -37.04 -14.03
N ARG A 125 17.46 -36.59 -15.02
CA ARG A 125 18.90 -36.32 -14.82
C ARG A 125 19.13 -35.23 -13.79
N ARG A 126 18.36 -34.14 -13.85
CA ARG A 126 18.47 -33.02 -12.93
C ARG A 126 18.11 -33.45 -11.50
N LEU A 127 16.99 -34.12 -11.30
CA LEU A 127 16.58 -34.62 -9.99
C LEU A 127 17.56 -35.64 -9.40
N TRP A 128 18.08 -36.55 -10.23
CA TRP A 128 19.12 -37.50 -9.83
C TRP A 128 20.39 -36.80 -9.31
N GLN A 129 20.85 -35.78 -10.04
CA GLN A 129 22.02 -34.98 -9.64
C GLN A 129 21.75 -34.12 -8.40
N THR A 130 20.56 -33.56 -8.27
CA THR A 130 20.19 -32.67 -7.16
C THR A 130 20.08 -33.44 -5.83
N VAL A 131 19.46 -34.63 -5.85
CA VAL A 131 19.34 -35.45 -4.64
C VAL A 131 20.68 -36.09 -4.29
N ASP A 132 21.47 -36.52 -5.28
CA ASP A 132 22.83 -37.07 -5.12
C ASP A 132 22.91 -38.17 -4.05
N ARG A 133 22.04 -39.18 -4.19
CA ARG A 133 22.06 -40.39 -3.34
C ARG A 133 21.95 -41.64 -4.21
N PRO A 134 22.83 -42.64 -4.01
CA PRO A 134 22.87 -43.85 -4.85
C PRO A 134 21.65 -44.76 -4.65
N ASN A 135 20.89 -44.56 -3.57
CA ASN A 135 19.68 -45.28 -3.22
C ASN A 135 18.39 -44.50 -3.53
N LEU A 136 18.46 -43.49 -4.40
CA LEU A 136 17.29 -42.90 -5.03
C LEU A 136 16.78 -43.78 -6.17
N LEU A 137 15.47 -43.75 -6.43
CA LEU A 137 14.83 -44.22 -7.66
C LEU A 137 14.04 -43.07 -8.28
N ILE A 138 14.29 -42.75 -9.55
CA ILE A 138 13.43 -41.81 -10.28
C ILE A 138 12.23 -42.59 -10.82
N LYS A 139 11.02 -42.09 -10.57
CA LYS A 139 9.82 -42.73 -11.06
C LYS A 139 9.44 -42.23 -12.44
N ILE A 140 9.21 -43.18 -13.33
CA ILE A 140 8.84 -42.92 -14.72
C ILE A 140 7.56 -43.74 -15.02
N PRO A 141 6.46 -43.09 -15.41
CA PRO A 141 5.27 -43.77 -15.87
C PRO A 141 5.54 -44.68 -17.06
N ALA A 142 4.98 -45.89 -17.06
CA ALA A 142 5.10 -46.86 -18.15
C ALA A 142 4.21 -46.51 -19.36
N THR A 143 4.12 -45.24 -19.74
CA THR A 143 3.43 -44.83 -20.96
C THR A 143 4.24 -45.23 -22.19
N ALA A 144 3.63 -45.15 -23.38
CA ALA A 144 4.37 -45.34 -24.63
C ALA A 144 5.61 -44.42 -24.76
N ALA A 145 5.52 -43.17 -24.27
CA ALA A 145 6.65 -42.22 -24.24
C ALA A 145 7.63 -42.48 -23.08
N GLY A 146 7.18 -43.14 -22.01
CA GLY A 146 8.00 -43.54 -20.87
C GLY A 146 8.96 -44.68 -21.19
N ILE A 147 8.59 -45.62 -22.07
CA ILE A 147 9.44 -46.76 -22.46
C ILE A 147 10.85 -46.34 -22.96
N PRO A 148 11.00 -45.45 -23.96
CA PRO A 148 12.32 -44.99 -24.39
C PRO A 148 13.04 -44.19 -23.30
N THR A 149 12.32 -43.45 -22.45
CA THR A 149 12.89 -42.73 -21.30
C THR A 149 13.52 -43.69 -20.30
N ILE A 150 12.82 -44.77 -19.96
CA ILE A 150 13.30 -45.82 -19.05
C ILE A 150 14.58 -46.45 -19.60
N GLU A 151 14.60 -46.83 -20.88
CA GLU A 151 15.78 -47.43 -21.51
C GLU A 151 17.00 -46.49 -21.42
N GLU A 152 16.81 -45.21 -21.75
CA GLU A 152 17.90 -44.23 -21.77
C GLU A 152 18.44 -43.93 -20.37
N LEU A 153 17.58 -43.69 -19.38
CA LEU A 153 18.02 -43.37 -18.03
C LEU A 153 18.73 -44.55 -17.36
N LEU A 154 18.23 -45.78 -17.56
CA LEU A 154 18.92 -46.99 -17.11
C LEU A 154 20.26 -47.17 -17.83
N PHE A 155 20.35 -46.85 -19.12
CA PHE A 155 21.61 -46.86 -19.87
C PHE A 155 22.61 -45.84 -19.32
N GLU A 156 22.16 -44.70 -18.83
CA GLU A 156 23.00 -43.70 -18.16
C GLU A 156 23.42 -44.11 -16.76
N GLY A 157 22.62 -44.97 -16.12
CA GLY A 157 22.91 -45.59 -14.84
C GLY A 157 22.11 -44.98 -13.69
N ILE A 158 20.97 -44.37 -14.02
CA ILE A 158 19.99 -43.85 -13.07
C ILE A 158 19.05 -45.00 -12.69
N ASN A 159 18.80 -45.18 -11.40
CA ASN A 159 17.88 -46.21 -10.92
C ASN A 159 16.43 -45.78 -11.17
N ILE A 160 15.58 -46.69 -11.67
CA ILE A 160 14.21 -46.35 -12.08
C ILE A 160 13.14 -47.18 -11.37
N ASN A 161 12.14 -46.50 -10.80
CA ASN A 161 10.89 -47.10 -10.35
C ASN A 161 9.78 -46.85 -11.40
N ILE A 162 9.38 -47.88 -12.12
CA ILE A 162 8.46 -47.75 -13.24
C ILE A 162 7.03 -47.84 -12.73
N THR A 163 6.23 -46.78 -12.94
CA THR A 163 4.88 -46.63 -12.38
C THR A 163 3.78 -46.83 -13.42
N LEU A 164 2.51 -46.88 -13.00
CA LEU A 164 1.33 -47.06 -13.86
C LEU A 164 1.33 -48.35 -14.71
N LEU A 165 1.88 -49.45 -14.20
CA LEU A 165 1.73 -50.76 -14.85
C LEU A 165 0.38 -51.41 -14.48
N PHE A 166 -0.43 -51.67 -15.51
CA PHE A 166 -1.73 -52.35 -15.37
C PHE A 166 -1.83 -53.63 -16.19
N SER A 167 -1.10 -53.74 -17.31
CA SER A 167 -1.14 -54.93 -18.19
C SER A 167 0.19 -55.66 -18.25
N ILE A 168 0.12 -56.96 -18.53
CA ILE A 168 1.28 -57.79 -18.81
C ILE A 168 1.99 -57.30 -20.07
N GLU A 169 1.26 -56.92 -21.12
CA GLU A 169 1.82 -56.40 -22.38
C GLU A 169 2.73 -55.19 -22.13
N ARG A 170 2.26 -54.22 -21.34
CA ARG A 170 3.09 -53.05 -21.02
C ARG A 170 4.31 -53.44 -20.21
N TYR A 171 4.16 -54.39 -19.28
CA TYR A 171 5.31 -54.94 -18.55
C TYR A 171 6.31 -55.65 -19.48
N GLN A 172 5.87 -56.32 -20.55
CA GLN A 172 6.80 -56.88 -21.54
C GLN A 172 7.63 -55.77 -22.19
N ALA A 173 7.02 -54.66 -22.59
CA ALA A 173 7.73 -53.52 -23.16
C ALA A 173 8.76 -52.94 -22.18
N VAL A 174 8.39 -52.78 -20.91
CA VAL A 174 9.27 -52.34 -19.83
C VAL A 174 10.44 -53.29 -19.61
N ALA A 175 10.18 -54.60 -19.54
CA ALA A 175 11.23 -55.59 -19.36
C ALA A 175 12.20 -55.64 -20.55
N GLN A 176 11.70 -55.43 -21.78
CA GLN A 176 12.56 -55.32 -22.95
C GLN A 176 13.44 -54.07 -22.90
N ALA A 177 12.91 -52.92 -22.50
CA ALA A 177 13.68 -51.69 -22.30
C ALA A 177 14.77 -51.88 -21.23
N TYR A 178 14.44 -52.56 -20.12
CA TYR A 178 15.39 -52.88 -19.07
C TYR A 178 16.56 -53.74 -19.58
N LEU A 179 16.27 -54.85 -20.27
CA LEU A 179 17.30 -55.73 -20.84
C LEU A 179 18.18 -54.98 -21.86
N LYS A 180 17.57 -54.22 -22.77
CA LYS A 180 18.28 -53.43 -23.79
C LYS A 180 19.20 -52.39 -23.17
N ALA A 181 18.75 -51.68 -22.14
CA ALA A 181 19.56 -50.68 -21.46
C ALA A 181 20.84 -51.27 -20.86
N LEU A 182 20.73 -52.44 -20.21
CA LEU A 182 21.87 -53.14 -19.63
C LEU A 182 22.81 -53.73 -20.70
N GLU A 183 22.25 -54.28 -21.77
CA GLU A 183 23.02 -54.76 -22.94
C GLU A 183 23.81 -53.62 -23.57
N ARG A 184 23.15 -52.49 -23.86
CA ARG A 184 23.79 -51.26 -24.38
C ARG A 184 24.90 -50.75 -23.44
N ARG A 185 24.72 -50.85 -22.12
CA ARG A 185 25.77 -50.47 -21.15
C ARG A 185 26.99 -51.36 -21.25
N LEU A 186 26.80 -52.67 -21.34
CA LEU A 186 27.92 -53.61 -21.49
C LEU A 186 28.64 -53.41 -22.83
N GLU A 187 27.90 -53.16 -23.92
CA GLU A 187 28.48 -52.82 -25.23
C GLU A 187 29.30 -51.52 -25.19
N ALA A 188 28.97 -50.60 -24.28
CA ALA A 188 29.68 -49.34 -24.04
C ALA A 188 30.72 -49.42 -22.91
N ASP A 189 31.12 -50.62 -22.47
CA ASP A 189 32.07 -50.87 -21.36
C ASP A 189 31.66 -50.22 -20.01
N LYS A 190 30.36 -50.00 -19.78
CA LYS A 190 29.81 -49.46 -18.52
C LYS A 190 29.35 -50.58 -17.60
N SER A 191 29.52 -50.38 -16.28
CA SER A 191 29.08 -51.35 -15.26
C SER A 191 27.56 -51.50 -15.18
N VAL A 192 27.10 -52.71 -14.89
CA VAL A 192 25.68 -53.05 -14.63
C VAL A 192 25.40 -53.41 -13.15
N ALA A 193 26.42 -53.39 -12.29
CA ALA A 193 26.35 -53.94 -10.92
C ALA A 193 25.52 -53.12 -9.91
N HIS A 194 25.19 -51.87 -10.27
CA HIS A 194 24.52 -50.90 -9.40
C HIS A 194 23.30 -50.25 -10.07
N ILE A 195 22.71 -50.92 -11.07
CA ILE A 195 21.51 -50.43 -11.76
C ILE A 195 20.29 -51.14 -11.19
N ALA A 196 19.57 -50.44 -10.32
CA ALA A 196 18.33 -50.93 -9.73
C ALA A 196 17.12 -50.49 -10.57
N SER A 197 16.18 -51.41 -10.78
CA SER A 197 14.90 -51.09 -11.38
C SER A 197 13.78 -51.86 -10.71
N VAL A 198 12.62 -51.22 -10.61
CA VAL A 198 11.41 -51.80 -10.03
C VAL A 198 10.24 -51.58 -10.98
N ALA A 199 9.42 -52.61 -11.20
CA ALA A 199 8.23 -52.56 -12.05
C ALA A 199 6.97 -52.58 -11.18
N SER A 200 6.31 -51.43 -11.02
CA SER A 200 5.22 -51.21 -10.07
C SER A 200 3.83 -51.39 -10.67
N PHE A 201 3.19 -52.51 -10.35
CA PHE A 201 1.83 -52.86 -10.74
C PHE A 201 0.78 -52.30 -9.77
N PHE A 202 -0.18 -51.53 -10.27
CA PHE A 202 -1.18 -50.84 -9.45
C PHE A 202 -2.45 -51.70 -9.30
N LEU A 203 -2.61 -52.35 -8.14
CA LEU A 203 -3.56 -53.44 -7.97
C LEU A 203 -5.00 -52.97 -7.72
N SER A 204 -5.27 -52.28 -6.61
CA SER A 204 -6.67 -51.96 -6.26
C SER A 204 -7.38 -51.10 -7.31
N ARG A 205 -6.64 -50.31 -8.10
CA ARG A 205 -7.22 -49.56 -9.23
C ARG A 205 -7.80 -50.46 -10.31
N ILE A 206 -7.21 -51.65 -10.53
CA ILE A 206 -7.72 -52.66 -11.47
C ILE A 206 -9.05 -53.20 -10.96
N ASP A 207 -9.12 -53.69 -9.72
CA ASP A 207 -10.36 -54.25 -9.19
C ASP A 207 -11.44 -53.19 -9.04
N VAL A 208 -11.12 -51.94 -8.66
CA VAL A 208 -12.13 -50.87 -8.60
C VAL A 208 -12.83 -50.69 -9.96
N LEU A 209 -12.07 -50.61 -11.06
CA LEU A 209 -12.66 -50.45 -12.39
C LEU A 209 -13.31 -51.75 -12.88
N ALA A 210 -12.68 -52.90 -12.67
CA ALA A 210 -13.21 -54.19 -13.10
C ALA A 210 -14.53 -54.52 -12.36
N ASP A 211 -14.59 -54.32 -11.05
CA ASP A 211 -15.77 -54.55 -10.22
C ASP A 211 -16.89 -53.57 -10.57
N GLN A 212 -16.57 -52.32 -10.91
CA GLN A 212 -17.53 -51.37 -11.46
C GLN A 212 -18.11 -51.88 -12.79
N LEU A 213 -17.31 -52.43 -13.70
CA LEU A 213 -17.81 -52.99 -14.96
C LEU A 213 -18.61 -54.29 -14.74
N LEU A 214 -18.21 -55.10 -13.76
CA LEU A 214 -18.92 -56.31 -13.35
C LEU A 214 -20.27 -55.96 -12.71
N SER A 215 -20.37 -54.90 -11.91
CA SER A 215 -21.62 -54.51 -11.24
C SER A 215 -22.74 -54.14 -12.22
N HIS A 216 -22.40 -53.60 -13.40
CA HIS A 216 -23.38 -53.36 -14.47
C HIS A 216 -23.98 -54.66 -15.06
N ARG A 217 -23.40 -55.81 -14.74
CA ARG A 217 -23.81 -57.16 -15.19
C ARG A 217 -24.39 -58.02 -14.07
N ILE A 218 -24.47 -57.46 -12.85
CA ILE A 218 -25.05 -58.11 -11.67
C ILE A 218 -26.46 -57.49 -11.46
N PRO A 219 -27.54 -58.29 -11.44
CA PRO A 219 -28.88 -57.78 -11.21
C PRO A 219 -29.04 -57.25 -9.77
N LEU A 220 -29.97 -56.30 -9.56
CA LEU A 220 -30.24 -55.71 -8.23
C LEU A 220 -30.74 -56.74 -7.20
N GLU A 221 -31.40 -57.81 -7.66
CA GLU A 221 -31.85 -58.93 -6.83
C GLU A 221 -31.55 -60.26 -7.54
N GLY A 222 -30.97 -61.23 -6.82
CA GLY A 222 -30.61 -62.55 -7.34
C GLY A 222 -29.19 -62.63 -7.92
N ARG A 223 -28.84 -63.81 -8.46
CA ARG A 223 -27.54 -64.06 -9.13
C ARG A 223 -27.69 -63.83 -10.64
N SER A 224 -26.67 -63.30 -11.29
CA SER A 224 -26.65 -63.08 -12.74
C SER A 224 -26.90 -64.38 -13.52
N HIS A 225 -27.68 -64.28 -14.60
CA HIS A 225 -27.92 -65.41 -15.52
C HIS A 225 -26.77 -65.66 -16.50
N LEU A 226 -25.71 -64.85 -16.47
CA LEU A 226 -24.50 -65.03 -17.28
C LEU A 226 -23.64 -66.18 -16.75
N GLU A 227 -22.99 -66.91 -17.65
CA GLU A 227 -22.00 -67.96 -17.35
C GLU A 227 -20.67 -67.59 -18.04
N PRO A 228 -19.58 -67.34 -17.29
CA PRO A 228 -19.46 -67.38 -15.83
C PRO A 228 -20.20 -66.24 -15.12
N HIS A 229 -20.58 -66.44 -13.86
CA HIS A 229 -21.27 -65.44 -13.04
C HIS A 229 -20.34 -64.25 -12.70
N PRO A 230 -20.69 -62.99 -13.04
CA PRO A 230 -19.87 -61.81 -12.76
C PRO A 230 -19.52 -61.62 -11.27
N GLU A 231 -20.39 -62.04 -10.36
CA GLU A 231 -20.17 -62.02 -8.91
C GLU A 231 -18.94 -62.84 -8.49
N ASP A 232 -18.67 -63.94 -9.21
CA ASP A 232 -17.57 -64.85 -8.89
C ASP A 232 -16.21 -64.26 -9.30
N LEU A 233 -16.18 -63.19 -10.10
CA LEU A 233 -14.99 -62.52 -10.60
C LEU A 233 -14.61 -61.27 -9.81
N GLN A 234 -15.51 -60.75 -8.96
CA GLN A 234 -15.28 -59.52 -8.22
C GLN A 234 -14.10 -59.65 -7.25
N GLY A 235 -13.22 -58.63 -7.22
CA GLY A 235 -12.03 -58.60 -6.37
C GLY A 235 -10.93 -59.61 -6.71
N LYS A 236 -11.00 -60.28 -7.87
CA LYS A 236 -10.01 -61.31 -8.27
C LYS A 236 -9.11 -60.90 -9.42
N VAL A 237 -9.50 -59.87 -10.20
CA VAL A 237 -8.87 -59.53 -11.48
C VAL A 237 -7.45 -59.00 -11.27
N ALA A 238 -7.23 -58.11 -10.31
CA ALA A 238 -5.92 -57.54 -10.03
C ALA A 238 -4.90 -58.59 -9.57
N ILE A 239 -5.31 -59.49 -8.65
CA ILE A 239 -4.46 -60.58 -8.14
C ILE A 239 -4.13 -61.57 -9.26
N ALA A 240 -5.12 -61.92 -10.09
CA ALA A 240 -4.92 -62.79 -11.25
C ALA A 240 -3.88 -62.20 -12.22
N ASN A 241 -4.05 -60.93 -12.60
CA ASN A 241 -3.11 -60.21 -13.46
C ASN A 241 -1.69 -60.15 -12.86
N ALA A 242 -1.56 -59.84 -11.57
CA ALA A 242 -0.26 -59.78 -10.88
C ALA A 242 0.45 -61.15 -10.86
N LYS A 243 -0.28 -62.24 -10.61
CA LYS A 243 0.28 -63.60 -10.64
C LYS A 243 0.77 -63.99 -12.04
N LEU A 244 0.01 -63.66 -13.08
CA LEU A 244 0.40 -63.91 -14.47
C LEU A 244 1.60 -63.04 -14.89
N ALA A 245 1.65 -61.78 -14.48
CA ALA A 245 2.82 -60.91 -14.67
C ALA A 245 4.07 -61.50 -14.00
N TYR A 246 3.93 -62.07 -12.80
CA TYR A 246 5.00 -62.76 -12.10
C TYR A 246 5.50 -64.01 -12.84
N GLN A 247 4.63 -64.76 -13.52
CA GLN A 247 5.07 -65.87 -14.39
C GLN A 247 5.90 -65.38 -15.57
N TYR A 248 5.52 -64.26 -16.18
CA TYR A 248 6.32 -63.65 -17.25
C TYR A 248 7.68 -63.15 -16.74
N PHE A 249 7.71 -62.54 -15.56
CA PHE A 249 8.94 -62.17 -14.87
C PHE A 249 9.88 -63.38 -14.69
N LYS A 250 9.36 -64.53 -14.23
CA LYS A 250 10.16 -65.77 -14.14
C LYS A 250 10.69 -66.25 -15.49
N HIS A 251 9.89 -66.15 -16.53
CA HIS A 251 10.31 -66.51 -17.89
C HIS A 251 11.50 -65.63 -18.35
N ILE A 252 11.48 -64.32 -18.06
CA ILE A 252 12.61 -63.42 -18.33
C ILE A 252 13.86 -63.89 -17.60
N LEU A 253 13.76 -64.21 -16.30
CA LEU A 253 14.90 -64.68 -15.50
C LEU A 253 15.49 -66.00 -15.99
N GLN A 254 14.71 -66.83 -16.68
CA GLN A 254 15.19 -68.08 -17.28
C GLN A 254 15.85 -67.88 -18.65
N SER A 255 15.65 -66.71 -19.29
CA SER A 255 16.16 -66.40 -20.62
C SER A 255 17.70 -66.34 -20.67
N ASN A 256 18.28 -66.70 -21.82
CA ASN A 256 19.73 -66.60 -22.02
C ASN A 256 20.24 -65.15 -21.96
N ARG A 257 19.42 -64.19 -22.39
CA ARG A 257 19.73 -62.75 -22.31
C ARG A 257 19.94 -62.33 -20.86
N TRP A 258 19.01 -62.67 -19.97
CA TRP A 258 19.14 -62.36 -18.54
C TRP A 258 20.35 -63.05 -17.91
N LYS A 259 20.53 -64.36 -18.13
CA LYS A 259 21.66 -65.10 -17.54
C LYS A 259 23.03 -64.52 -17.92
N ALA A 260 23.15 -63.98 -19.14
CA ALA A 260 24.37 -63.29 -19.58
C ALA A 260 24.62 -61.99 -18.80
N LEU A 261 23.57 -61.19 -18.55
CA LEU A 261 23.63 -59.97 -17.76
C LEU A 261 23.91 -60.25 -16.28
N GLU A 262 23.23 -61.26 -15.71
CA GLU A 262 23.40 -61.70 -14.31
C GLU A 262 24.85 -62.16 -14.05
N ALA A 263 25.45 -62.90 -14.99
CA ALA A 263 26.85 -63.30 -14.92
C ALA A 263 27.85 -62.12 -14.92
N LYS A 264 27.42 -60.93 -15.36
CA LYS A 264 28.17 -59.67 -15.32
C LYS A 264 27.80 -58.80 -14.11
N GLY A 265 27.00 -59.31 -13.19
CA GLY A 265 26.62 -58.65 -11.94
C GLY A 265 25.34 -57.80 -12.03
N ALA A 266 24.56 -57.89 -13.11
CA ALA A 266 23.31 -57.15 -13.21
C ALA A 266 22.33 -57.51 -12.07
N GLN A 267 21.64 -56.51 -11.52
CA GLN A 267 20.63 -56.69 -10.49
C GLN A 267 19.28 -57.04 -11.12
N VAL A 268 18.45 -57.83 -10.44
CA VAL A 268 17.13 -58.20 -10.98
C VAL A 268 16.19 -56.99 -10.95
N GLN A 269 15.48 -56.68 -12.05
CA GLN A 269 14.33 -55.78 -11.99
C GLN A 269 13.23 -56.43 -11.14
N ARG A 270 12.94 -55.86 -9.97
CA ARG A 270 11.98 -56.45 -9.01
C ARG A 270 10.54 -56.12 -9.40
N MET A 271 9.62 -57.03 -9.11
CA MET A 271 8.19 -56.80 -9.25
C MET A 271 7.68 -56.07 -8.01
N LEU A 272 7.01 -54.94 -8.18
CA LEU A 272 6.41 -54.19 -7.07
C LEU A 272 4.89 -54.17 -7.20
N TRP A 273 4.24 -54.43 -6.07
CA TRP A 273 2.79 -54.38 -5.91
C TRP A 273 2.43 -53.05 -5.25
N ALA A 274 1.81 -52.16 -6.03
CA ALA A 274 1.42 -50.82 -5.63
C ALA A 274 -0.10 -50.69 -5.47
N SER A 275 -0.56 -49.63 -4.79
CA SER A 275 -1.98 -49.37 -4.53
C SER A 275 -2.64 -50.55 -3.81
N THR A 276 -2.05 -51.01 -2.70
CA THR A 276 -2.42 -52.26 -2.02
C THR A 276 -3.44 -52.09 -0.89
N SER A 277 -3.91 -50.87 -0.64
CA SER A 277 -5.06 -50.67 0.24
C SER A 277 -6.35 -51.16 -0.40
N THR A 278 -7.07 -52.01 0.32
CA THR A 278 -8.40 -52.48 -0.05
C THR A 278 -9.41 -51.33 -0.07
N LYS A 279 -10.10 -51.15 -1.19
CA LYS A 279 -11.09 -50.06 -1.37
C LYS A 279 -12.52 -50.49 -1.08
N ASN A 280 -12.80 -51.78 -1.14
CA ASN A 280 -14.11 -52.35 -0.84
C ASN A 280 -14.11 -52.92 0.60
N PRO A 281 -14.89 -52.36 1.53
CA PRO A 281 -14.96 -52.84 2.91
C PRO A 281 -15.42 -54.30 3.06
N ALA A 282 -16.05 -54.87 2.04
CA ALA A 282 -16.45 -56.29 2.04
C ALA A 282 -15.28 -57.26 1.79
N TYR A 283 -14.13 -56.75 1.32
CA TYR A 283 -12.94 -57.55 1.10
C TYR A 283 -11.99 -57.47 2.29
N HIS A 284 -11.10 -58.45 2.39
CA HIS A 284 -10.05 -58.44 3.40
C HIS A 284 -9.15 -57.21 3.20
N ASP A 285 -8.88 -56.48 4.28
CA ASP A 285 -8.03 -55.28 4.33
C ASP A 285 -6.54 -55.51 3.93
N VAL A 286 -6.08 -56.76 3.85
CA VAL A 286 -4.75 -57.16 3.35
C VAL A 286 -4.80 -58.05 2.08
N MET A 287 -5.92 -58.03 1.33
CA MET A 287 -6.15 -58.92 0.17
C MET A 287 -5.08 -58.82 -0.92
N TYR A 288 -4.39 -57.69 -1.05
CA TYR A 288 -3.34 -57.49 -2.06
C TYR A 288 -1.94 -57.84 -1.56
N ILE A 289 -1.81 -58.25 -0.29
CA ILE A 289 -0.54 -58.61 0.30
C ILE A 289 -0.39 -60.12 0.25
N GLU A 290 -1.25 -60.85 0.98
CA GLU A 290 -1.11 -62.28 1.22
C GLU A 290 -1.05 -63.14 -0.05
N PRO A 291 -1.82 -62.89 -1.12
CA PRO A 291 -1.81 -63.75 -2.32
C PRO A 291 -0.61 -63.51 -3.24
N LEU A 292 0.19 -62.46 -2.99
CA LEU A 292 1.27 -61.99 -3.86
C LEU A 292 2.64 -62.04 -3.18
N ILE A 293 2.74 -62.76 -2.05
CA ILE A 293 4.01 -63.01 -1.36
C ILE A 293 4.85 -64.00 -2.18
N GLY A 294 6.05 -63.60 -2.53
CA GLY A 294 7.03 -64.45 -3.21
C GLY A 294 8.38 -63.77 -3.43
N PRO A 295 9.40 -64.53 -3.88
CA PRO A 295 10.76 -64.04 -3.95
C PRO A 295 10.92 -62.91 -4.99
N ARG A 296 11.82 -61.97 -4.68
CA ARG A 296 12.17 -60.82 -5.55
C ARG A 296 11.00 -59.88 -5.82
N THR A 297 10.03 -59.84 -4.91
CA THR A 297 8.89 -58.91 -4.98
C THR A 297 8.98 -57.81 -3.94
N ILE A 298 8.29 -56.70 -4.16
CA ILE A 298 8.14 -55.57 -3.25
C ILE A 298 6.64 -55.31 -3.09
N ASN A 299 6.19 -54.93 -1.90
CA ASN A 299 4.83 -54.44 -1.70
C ASN A 299 4.90 -53.05 -1.06
N THR A 300 4.35 -52.03 -1.73
CA THR A 300 4.23 -50.70 -1.12
C THR A 300 2.92 -50.62 -0.38
N MET A 301 2.96 -50.32 0.91
CA MET A 301 1.81 -50.32 1.80
C MET A 301 1.66 -48.94 2.45
N PRO A 302 0.46 -48.34 2.42
CA PRO A 302 0.13 -47.21 3.29
C PRO A 302 0.15 -47.62 4.77
N GLU A 303 0.21 -46.66 5.68
CA GLU A 303 0.35 -46.92 7.13
C GLU A 303 -0.72 -47.85 7.67
N ASP A 304 -2.00 -47.61 7.36
CA ASP A 304 -3.12 -48.46 7.81
C ASP A 304 -2.98 -49.91 7.33
N THR A 305 -2.47 -50.11 6.10
CA THR A 305 -2.25 -51.46 5.54
C THR A 305 -1.04 -52.14 6.20
N ILE A 306 0.00 -51.39 6.56
CA ILE A 306 1.14 -51.91 7.34
C ILE A 306 0.66 -52.36 8.72
N GLU A 307 -0.19 -51.57 9.38
CA GLU A 307 -0.73 -51.88 10.71
C GLU A 307 -1.65 -53.11 10.67
N ALA A 308 -2.59 -53.18 9.73
CA ALA A 308 -3.45 -54.33 9.54
C ALA A 308 -2.65 -55.62 9.28
N PHE A 309 -1.65 -55.55 8.38
CA PHE A 309 -0.82 -56.71 8.09
C PHE A 309 0.07 -57.12 9.26
N ALA A 310 0.58 -56.17 10.04
CA ALA A 310 1.35 -56.46 11.25
C ALA A 310 0.51 -57.13 12.35
N ASP A 311 -0.78 -56.78 12.43
CA ASP A 311 -1.74 -57.31 13.40
C ASP A 311 -2.15 -58.75 13.06
N HIS A 312 -2.66 -58.99 11.84
CA HIS A 312 -3.32 -60.26 11.49
C HIS A 312 -2.89 -60.87 10.14
N GLY A 313 -1.86 -60.35 9.48
CA GLY A 313 -1.39 -60.85 8.18
C GLY A 313 -0.75 -62.25 8.24
N THR A 314 -1.07 -63.08 7.25
CA THR A 314 -0.54 -64.45 7.10
C THR A 314 0.56 -64.52 6.04
N VAL A 315 1.78 -64.85 6.47
CA VAL A 315 2.94 -64.98 5.58
C VAL A 315 3.13 -66.42 5.08
N LYS A 316 2.93 -66.64 3.78
CA LYS A 316 3.19 -67.89 3.04
C LYS A 316 3.61 -67.57 1.60
N GLU A 317 4.34 -68.46 0.94
CA GLU A 317 4.63 -68.31 -0.49
C GLU A 317 3.38 -68.63 -1.33
N THR A 318 2.81 -67.61 -1.98
CA THR A 318 1.46 -67.66 -2.57
C THR A 318 1.39 -67.14 -4.00
N VAL A 319 2.34 -66.30 -4.43
CA VAL A 319 2.33 -65.72 -5.78
C VAL A 319 2.35 -66.78 -6.90
N GLU A 320 2.92 -67.96 -6.61
CA GLU A 320 2.97 -69.11 -7.54
C GLU A 320 1.83 -70.13 -7.35
N LYS A 321 0.92 -69.89 -6.42
CA LYS A 321 -0.23 -70.77 -6.18
C LYS A 321 -1.40 -70.38 -7.06
N ASN A 322 -2.16 -71.37 -7.52
CA ASN A 322 -3.39 -71.21 -8.31
C ASN A 322 -3.21 -70.39 -9.60
N ILE A 323 -2.12 -70.63 -10.35
CA ILE A 323 -1.86 -69.93 -11.61
C ILE A 323 -2.90 -70.25 -12.69
N GLU A 324 -3.36 -71.51 -12.76
CA GLU A 324 -4.42 -71.91 -13.69
C GLU A 324 -5.74 -71.18 -13.38
N GLU A 325 -6.05 -70.97 -12.11
CA GLU A 325 -7.21 -70.18 -11.68
C GLU A 325 -7.05 -68.70 -12.06
N ALA A 326 -5.86 -68.11 -11.88
CA ALA A 326 -5.59 -66.75 -12.32
C ALA A 326 -5.77 -66.59 -13.84
N GLN A 327 -5.29 -67.54 -14.64
CA GLN A 327 -5.51 -67.54 -16.09
C GLN A 327 -7.00 -67.66 -16.43
N LYS A 328 -7.72 -68.52 -15.70
CA LYS A 328 -9.16 -68.70 -15.86
C LYS A 328 -9.92 -67.41 -15.58
N VAL A 329 -9.60 -66.67 -14.51
CA VAL A 329 -10.25 -65.39 -14.17
C VAL A 329 -10.16 -64.38 -15.32
N ILE A 330 -8.99 -64.21 -15.95
CA ILE A 330 -8.82 -63.30 -17.09
C ILE A 330 -9.63 -63.76 -18.30
N THR A 331 -9.58 -65.06 -18.64
CA THR A 331 -10.36 -65.61 -19.75
C THR A 331 -11.87 -65.57 -19.51
N GLU A 332 -12.31 -65.69 -18.25
CA GLU A 332 -13.72 -65.60 -17.85
C GLU A 332 -14.25 -64.17 -17.89
N LEU A 333 -13.41 -63.19 -17.56
CA LEU A 333 -13.71 -61.77 -17.69
C LEU A 333 -13.99 -61.40 -19.16
N GLU A 334 -13.20 -61.91 -20.10
CA GLU A 334 -13.40 -61.71 -21.54
C GLU A 334 -14.70 -62.34 -22.04
N LYS A 335 -15.08 -63.54 -21.56
CA LYS A 335 -16.31 -64.25 -21.96
C LYS A 335 -17.59 -63.48 -21.63
N ILE A 336 -17.58 -62.68 -20.57
CA ILE A 336 -18.72 -61.80 -20.19
C ILE A 336 -18.61 -60.39 -20.80
N GLY A 337 -17.72 -60.22 -21.77
CA GLY A 337 -17.58 -59.00 -22.56
C GLY A 337 -16.87 -57.85 -21.84
N ILE A 338 -15.95 -58.15 -20.91
CA ILE A 338 -15.04 -57.16 -20.33
C ILE A 338 -13.64 -57.46 -20.86
N ASP A 339 -13.16 -56.61 -21.76
CA ASP A 339 -11.80 -56.70 -22.31
C ASP A 339 -10.79 -56.10 -21.33
N PHE A 340 -9.92 -56.94 -20.79
CA PHE A 340 -8.91 -56.51 -19.82
C PHE A 340 -7.88 -55.54 -20.41
N GLN A 341 -7.60 -55.59 -21.72
CA GLN A 341 -6.69 -54.64 -22.37
C GLN A 341 -7.30 -53.24 -22.44
N LEU A 342 -8.62 -53.14 -22.66
CA LEU A 342 -9.32 -51.85 -22.60
C LEU A 342 -9.35 -51.31 -21.17
N VAL A 343 -9.58 -52.17 -20.16
CA VAL A 343 -9.50 -51.79 -18.74
C VAL A 343 -8.11 -51.25 -18.40
N ALA A 344 -7.04 -51.95 -18.80
CA ALA A 344 -5.67 -51.53 -18.56
C ALA A 344 -5.32 -50.21 -19.28
N SER A 345 -5.74 -50.05 -20.53
CA SER A 345 -5.51 -48.83 -21.32
C SER A 345 -6.24 -47.62 -20.73
N GLN A 346 -7.48 -47.81 -20.26
CA GLN A 346 -8.24 -46.77 -19.57
C GLN A 346 -7.54 -46.36 -18.28
N LEU A 347 -7.07 -47.33 -17.48
CA LEU A 347 -6.34 -47.06 -16.23
C LEU A 347 -4.99 -46.40 -16.46
N GLU A 348 -4.29 -46.68 -17.56
CA GLU A 348 -3.06 -45.99 -17.95
C GLU A 348 -3.35 -44.49 -18.19
N ASN A 349 -4.36 -44.19 -19.03
CA ASN A 349 -4.74 -42.82 -19.37
C ASN A 349 -5.29 -42.03 -18.18
N GLU A 350 -6.25 -42.59 -17.45
CA GLU A 350 -6.77 -41.95 -16.23
C GLU A 350 -5.72 -41.89 -15.12
N GLY A 351 -4.77 -42.82 -15.12
CA GLY A 351 -3.72 -42.94 -14.13
C GLY A 351 -2.84 -41.70 -14.10
N ILE A 352 -2.47 -41.16 -15.26
CA ILE A 352 -1.68 -39.94 -15.41
C ILE A 352 -2.45 -38.74 -14.88
N GLN A 353 -3.72 -38.60 -15.24
CA GLN A 353 -4.55 -37.48 -14.75
C GLN A 353 -4.66 -37.50 -13.22
N LYS A 354 -4.83 -38.70 -12.62
CA LYS A 354 -4.84 -38.89 -11.16
C LYS A 354 -3.49 -38.57 -10.47
N PHE A 355 -2.42 -38.31 -11.23
CA PHE A 355 -1.18 -37.74 -10.74
C PHE A 355 -1.03 -36.24 -11.04
N ILE A 356 -1.56 -35.77 -12.18
CA ILE A 356 -1.58 -34.34 -12.55
C ILE A 356 -2.44 -33.55 -11.55
N ASP A 357 -3.67 -33.97 -11.27
CA ASP A 357 -4.59 -33.17 -10.42
C ASP A 357 -3.97 -32.91 -9.03
N PRO A 358 -3.46 -33.93 -8.29
CA PRO A 358 -2.85 -33.67 -6.98
C PRO A 358 -1.53 -32.89 -7.05
N TYR A 359 -0.84 -32.90 -8.20
CA TYR A 359 0.39 -32.13 -8.41
C TYR A 359 0.08 -30.64 -8.62
N ASP A 360 -0.96 -30.34 -9.40
CA ASP A 360 -1.39 -28.95 -9.62
C ASP A 360 -2.00 -28.36 -8.34
N GLU A 361 -2.84 -29.11 -7.63
CA GLU A 361 -3.38 -28.72 -6.32
C GLU A 361 -2.26 -28.45 -5.29
N LEU A 362 -1.20 -29.26 -5.31
CA LEU A 362 -0.02 -29.07 -4.46
C LEU A 362 0.69 -27.75 -4.76
N LEU A 363 0.94 -27.45 -6.04
CA LEU A 363 1.63 -26.22 -6.42
C LEU A 363 0.78 -24.97 -6.13
N GLU A 364 -0.53 -25.05 -6.31
CA GLU A 364 -1.47 -23.99 -5.94
C GLU A 364 -1.44 -23.74 -4.43
N THR A 365 -1.57 -24.81 -3.63
CA THR A 365 -1.55 -24.73 -2.17
C THR A 365 -0.22 -24.22 -1.64
N LEU A 366 0.91 -24.66 -2.22
CA LEU A 366 2.22 -24.11 -1.92
C LEU A 366 2.30 -22.62 -2.29
N GLY A 367 1.73 -22.21 -3.42
CA GLY A 367 1.67 -20.80 -3.81
C GLY A 367 0.94 -19.94 -2.77
N ILE A 368 -0.20 -20.40 -2.27
CA ILE A 368 -0.94 -19.74 -1.18
C ILE A 368 -0.07 -19.66 0.07
N LYS A 369 0.58 -20.76 0.44
CA LYS A 369 1.42 -20.83 1.63
C LYS A 369 2.66 -19.94 1.53
N CYS A 370 3.29 -19.89 0.37
CA CYS A 370 4.40 -18.97 0.09
C CYS A 370 3.94 -17.52 0.23
N GLN A 371 2.74 -17.18 -0.25
CA GLN A 371 2.19 -15.85 -0.07
C GLN A 371 1.92 -15.53 1.41
N GLN A 372 1.39 -16.48 2.17
CA GLN A 372 1.21 -16.32 3.62
C GLN A 372 2.53 -16.10 4.35
N CYS A 373 3.58 -16.86 4.00
CA CYS A 373 4.92 -16.70 4.57
C CYS A 373 5.54 -15.34 4.20
N ARG A 374 5.39 -14.89 2.94
CA ARG A 374 5.80 -13.55 2.50
C ARG A 374 5.11 -12.46 3.30
N ASN A 375 3.79 -12.57 3.46
CA ASN A 375 3.02 -11.61 4.25
C ASN A 375 3.51 -11.59 5.70
N ARG A 376 3.74 -12.76 6.32
CA ARG A 376 4.26 -12.86 7.69
C ARG A 376 5.63 -12.18 7.84
N GLN A 377 6.58 -12.46 6.94
CA GLN A 377 7.91 -11.83 6.94
C GLN A 377 7.86 -10.30 6.80
N GLN A 378 6.86 -9.78 6.09
CA GLN A 378 6.67 -8.33 5.94
C GLN A 378 5.93 -7.70 7.11
N VAL A 379 4.96 -8.41 7.69
CA VAL A 379 4.03 -7.89 8.70
C VAL A 379 4.63 -7.93 10.11
N GLU A 380 5.34 -9.00 10.50
CA GLU A 380 5.86 -9.14 11.87
C GLU A 380 6.73 -7.95 12.32
N PRO A 381 7.72 -7.48 11.53
CA PRO A 381 8.51 -6.32 11.94
C PRO A 381 7.67 -5.04 12.06
N LEU A 382 6.63 -4.89 11.23
CA LEU A 382 5.74 -3.72 11.28
C LEU A 382 4.79 -3.77 12.48
N GLN A 383 4.39 -4.97 12.92
CA GLN A 383 3.60 -5.16 14.12
C GLN A 383 4.39 -4.72 15.36
N ASP A 384 5.67 -5.10 15.42
CA ASP A 384 6.59 -4.67 16.48
C ASP A 384 6.77 -3.15 16.49
N VAL A 385 6.93 -2.53 15.32
CA VAL A 385 6.98 -1.07 15.20
C VAL A 385 5.68 -0.45 15.71
N ALA A 386 4.51 -0.91 15.26
CA ALA A 386 3.23 -0.36 15.71
C ALA A 386 3.07 -0.43 17.23
N GLN A 387 3.48 -1.52 17.86
CA GLN A 387 3.48 -1.70 19.30
C GLN A 387 4.46 -0.75 20.01
N GLN A 388 5.67 -0.59 19.48
CA GLN A 388 6.67 0.35 19.99
C GLN A 388 6.19 1.81 19.88
N LEU A 389 5.54 2.18 18.78
CA LEU A 389 4.94 3.50 18.61
C LEU A 389 3.87 3.78 19.69
N ARG A 390 3.02 2.80 20.01
CA ARG A 390 2.03 2.94 21.10
C ARG A 390 2.71 3.18 22.45
N ARG A 391 3.76 2.42 22.76
CA ARG A 391 4.52 2.53 24.02
C ARG A 391 5.11 3.93 24.17
N LEU A 392 5.82 4.41 23.14
CA LEU A 392 6.39 5.76 23.13
C LEU A 392 5.31 6.82 23.30
N VAL A 393 4.21 6.77 22.55
CA VAL A 393 3.12 7.74 22.67
C VAL A 393 2.58 7.83 24.09
N ILE A 394 2.37 6.69 24.76
CA ILE A 394 1.89 6.66 26.14
C ILE A 394 2.90 7.35 27.05
N GLN A 395 4.19 6.98 26.94
CA GLN A 395 5.26 7.59 27.74
C GLN A 395 5.36 9.10 27.51
N MET A 396 5.39 9.53 26.24
CA MET A 396 5.48 10.94 25.85
C MET A 396 4.33 11.76 26.41
N THR A 397 3.08 11.28 26.28
CA THR A 397 1.91 12.03 26.72
C THR A 397 1.73 12.02 28.24
N THR A 398 2.10 10.93 28.91
CA THR A 398 2.12 10.85 30.39
C THR A 398 3.17 11.78 30.98
N GLU A 399 4.40 11.77 30.46
CA GLU A 399 5.47 12.70 30.89
C GLU A 399 5.07 14.16 30.67
N ALA A 400 4.46 14.48 29.52
CA ALA A 400 3.95 15.82 29.25
C ALA A 400 2.74 16.23 30.10
N GLY A 401 2.12 15.28 30.84
CA GLY A 401 0.87 15.48 31.59
C GLY A 401 -0.33 15.87 30.72
N SER A 402 -0.21 15.78 29.39
CA SER A 402 -1.22 16.19 28.43
C SER A 402 -0.95 15.58 27.05
N GLY A 403 -1.98 15.42 26.22
CA GLY A 403 -1.85 14.84 24.87
C GLY A 403 -3.03 13.98 24.48
N HIS A 404 -2.93 13.31 23.32
CA HIS A 404 -4.02 12.52 22.74
C HIS A 404 -3.59 11.06 22.48
N PRO A 405 -3.18 10.30 23.51
CA PRO A 405 -2.67 8.94 23.31
C PRO A 405 -3.68 8.04 22.58
N THR A 406 -4.96 8.09 22.96
CA THR A 406 -5.99 7.24 22.34
C THR A 406 -6.21 7.51 20.85
N SER A 407 -6.07 8.76 20.40
CA SER A 407 -6.12 9.11 18.98
C SER A 407 -4.88 8.65 18.20
N CYS A 408 -3.73 8.48 18.87
CA CYS A 408 -2.50 7.98 18.25
C CYS A 408 -2.56 6.44 18.13
N LEU A 409 -3.00 5.78 19.19
CA LEU A 409 -3.08 4.31 19.29
C LEU A 409 -3.96 3.68 18.20
N SER A 410 -5.01 4.36 17.72
CA SER A 410 -5.89 3.87 16.65
C SER A 410 -5.19 3.72 15.31
N CYS A 411 -4.15 4.51 15.04
CA CYS A 411 -3.49 4.58 13.73
C CYS A 411 -2.06 4.03 13.74
N ALA A 412 -1.66 3.29 14.78
CA ALA A 412 -0.29 2.81 14.94
C ALA A 412 0.13 1.85 13.81
N GLU A 413 -0.73 0.91 13.39
CA GLU A 413 -0.44 0.02 12.25
C GLU A 413 -0.33 0.80 10.92
N ILE A 414 -1.22 1.77 10.70
CA ILE A 414 -1.21 2.63 9.50
C ILE A 414 0.10 3.43 9.42
N VAL A 415 0.52 4.05 10.53
CA VAL A 415 1.75 4.85 10.59
C VAL A 415 2.98 3.95 10.46
N ALA A 416 2.99 2.77 11.11
CA ALA A 416 4.07 1.79 10.97
C ALA A 416 4.23 1.35 9.51
N ALA A 417 3.14 0.92 8.86
CA ALA A 417 3.17 0.51 7.46
C ALA A 417 3.61 1.66 6.52
N LEU A 418 3.17 2.89 6.76
CA LEU A 418 3.60 4.05 5.96
C LEU A 418 5.09 4.35 6.09
N PHE A 419 5.58 4.58 7.32
CA PHE A 419 6.94 5.07 7.53
C PHE A 419 8.01 4.02 7.33
N PHE A 420 7.70 2.76 7.63
CA PHE A 420 8.69 1.68 7.68
C PHE A 420 8.57 0.68 6.52
N HIS A 421 7.58 0.85 5.64
CA HIS A 421 7.43 -0.01 4.45
C HIS A 421 7.07 0.77 3.18
N GLU A 422 5.94 1.48 3.17
CA GLU A 422 5.35 2.02 1.94
C GLU A 422 6.04 3.30 1.42
N MET A 423 6.22 4.32 2.26
CA MET A 423 6.71 5.63 1.81
C MET A 423 8.16 5.57 1.30
N ARG A 424 8.41 6.15 0.14
CA ARG A 424 9.76 6.41 -0.39
C ARG A 424 10.26 7.73 0.17
N TRP A 425 10.94 7.68 1.32
CA TRP A 425 11.49 8.87 1.97
C TRP A 425 12.91 8.67 2.47
N ASP A 426 13.57 9.77 2.81
CA ASP A 426 14.95 9.79 3.31
C ASP A 426 14.95 10.33 4.74
N PRO A 427 15.15 9.49 5.78
CA PRO A 427 15.15 9.94 7.18
C PRO A 427 16.33 10.85 7.53
N LYS A 428 17.28 11.08 6.62
CA LYS A 428 18.44 11.95 6.86
C LYS A 428 18.30 13.34 6.24
N ASP A 429 17.24 13.59 5.47
CA ASP A 429 17.05 14.86 4.74
C ASP A 429 15.60 15.34 4.79
N SER A 430 15.30 16.16 5.80
CA SER A 430 13.98 16.79 5.97
C SER A 430 13.61 17.77 4.85
N ASN A 431 14.57 18.20 4.03
CA ASN A 431 14.34 19.16 2.93
C ASN A 431 14.10 18.47 1.58
N ALA A 432 14.20 17.13 1.51
CA ALA A 432 14.00 16.40 0.28
C ALA A 432 12.59 16.65 -0.30
N ARG A 433 12.53 17.03 -1.58
CA ARG A 433 11.27 17.20 -2.34
C ARG A 433 10.92 15.97 -3.15
N ASN A 434 11.91 15.18 -3.57
CA ASN A 434 11.75 13.98 -4.38
C ASN A 434 11.53 12.73 -3.53
N VAL A 435 10.64 12.86 -2.55
CA VAL A 435 10.24 11.83 -1.58
C VAL A 435 8.75 11.94 -1.34
N ASP A 436 8.13 10.81 -0.98
CA ASP A 436 6.74 10.79 -0.57
C ASP A 436 6.54 11.67 0.67
N THR A 437 5.38 12.33 0.76
CA THR A 437 5.07 13.29 1.83
C THR A 437 3.91 12.79 2.69
N PHE A 438 4.06 12.86 4.01
CA PHE A 438 3.00 12.56 4.96
C PHE A 438 2.41 13.85 5.55
N ILE A 439 1.09 13.96 5.57
CA ILE A 439 0.33 15.04 6.22
C ILE A 439 -0.57 14.42 7.29
N LEU A 440 -0.31 14.76 8.54
CA LEU A 440 -1.16 14.37 9.66
C LEU A 440 -2.29 15.39 9.83
N SER A 441 -3.38 15.25 9.06
CA SER A 441 -4.53 16.17 9.10
C SER A 441 -5.22 16.17 10.47
N LYS A 442 -5.35 14.99 11.09
CA LYS A 442 -5.72 14.84 12.51
C LYS A 442 -4.57 15.24 13.44
N GLY A 443 -4.10 16.49 13.34
CA GLY A 443 -2.85 16.97 13.93
C GLY A 443 -2.71 16.77 15.45
N HIS A 444 -3.80 16.61 16.17
CA HIS A 444 -3.76 16.31 17.61
C HIS A 444 -3.10 14.95 17.93
N ALA A 445 -2.99 14.06 16.94
CA ALA A 445 -2.21 12.82 17.03
C ALA A 445 -0.70 13.01 16.83
N ALA A 446 -0.17 14.25 16.92
CA ALA A 446 1.26 14.57 16.79
C ALA A 446 2.23 13.57 17.46
N PRO A 447 1.97 13.06 18.68
CA PRO A 447 2.88 12.11 19.32
C PRO A 447 3.19 10.86 18.48
N ILE A 448 2.27 10.36 17.64
CA ILE A 448 2.54 9.21 16.77
C ILE A 448 3.54 9.55 15.66
N LEU A 449 3.49 10.79 15.14
CA LEU A 449 4.45 11.28 14.15
C LEU A 449 5.83 11.42 14.77
N TRP A 450 5.91 11.99 15.97
CA TRP A 450 7.17 12.12 16.72
C TRP A 450 7.77 10.75 17.04
N ALA A 451 6.95 9.79 17.50
CA ALA A 451 7.39 8.42 17.73
C ALA A 451 7.91 7.75 16.45
N ALA A 452 7.22 7.94 15.31
CA ALA A 452 7.66 7.37 14.03
C ALA A 452 8.97 7.96 13.54
N LEU A 453 9.15 9.28 13.65
CA LEU A 453 10.41 9.95 13.29
C LEU A 453 11.56 9.52 14.21
N TRP A 454 11.30 9.35 15.52
CA TRP A 454 12.28 8.85 16.48
C TRP A 454 12.72 7.42 16.15
N GLU A 455 11.76 6.50 15.96
CA GLU A 455 12.06 5.09 15.62
C GLU A 455 12.76 4.97 14.26
N ALA A 456 12.42 5.84 13.30
CA ALA A 456 13.11 5.93 12.01
C ALA A 456 14.50 6.61 12.08
N LYS A 457 14.92 7.10 13.25
CA LYS A 457 16.17 7.84 13.47
C LYS A 457 16.28 9.10 12.61
N ALA A 458 15.14 9.75 12.37
CA ALA A 458 15.03 10.99 11.61
C ALA A 458 15.16 12.25 12.50
N ILE A 459 14.99 12.08 13.81
CA ILE A 459 15.19 13.11 14.84
C ILE A 459 16.08 12.55 15.95
N ASP A 460 16.88 13.43 16.55
CA ASP A 460 17.73 13.11 17.72
C ASP A 460 17.20 13.74 19.02
N GLU A 461 16.09 14.50 18.94
CA GLU A 461 15.43 15.12 20.09
C GLU A 461 14.71 14.07 20.93
N ASP A 462 14.89 14.12 22.26
CA ASP A 462 14.26 13.19 23.19
C ASP A 462 12.72 13.21 23.03
N PRO A 463 12.06 12.07 22.72
CA PRO A 463 10.60 12.04 22.57
C PRO A 463 9.85 12.49 23.83
N LEU A 464 10.45 12.32 25.02
CA LEU A 464 9.89 12.77 26.30
C LEU A 464 9.95 14.30 26.50
N SER A 465 10.48 15.03 25.52
CA SER A 465 10.44 16.49 25.49
C SER A 465 9.12 17.06 24.97
N LEU A 466 8.19 16.21 24.50
CA LEU A 466 6.87 16.59 24.00
C LEU A 466 6.23 17.73 24.82
N ARG A 467 5.82 18.80 24.13
CA ARG A 467 5.15 20.00 24.71
C ARG A 467 5.96 20.79 25.73
N LYS A 468 7.25 20.51 25.94
CA LYS A 468 8.14 21.38 26.74
C LYS A 468 8.44 22.66 25.93
N LEU A 469 8.70 23.75 26.65
CA LEU A 469 8.84 25.10 26.06
C LEU A 469 9.90 25.18 24.96
N ASP A 470 11.04 24.51 25.14
CA ASP A 470 12.18 24.55 24.23
C ASP A 470 12.22 23.36 23.26
N SER A 471 11.16 22.55 23.24
CA SER A 471 11.06 21.36 22.37
C SER A 471 10.51 21.71 20.99
N THR A 472 10.98 21.03 19.94
CA THR A 472 10.34 21.10 18.61
C THR A 472 9.19 20.08 18.48
N LEU A 473 9.04 19.16 19.43
CA LEU A 473 7.98 18.18 19.50
C LEU A 473 6.71 18.82 20.11
N GLU A 474 6.07 19.67 19.32
CA GLU A 474 4.90 20.42 19.75
C GLU A 474 3.65 19.54 19.92
N GLY A 475 2.65 20.08 20.62
CA GLY A 475 1.38 19.38 20.87
C GLY A 475 0.53 19.12 19.62
N HIS A 476 0.80 19.85 18.53
CA HIS A 476 0.30 19.66 17.17
C HIS A 476 1.48 19.90 16.21
N PRO A 477 1.54 19.26 15.02
CA PRO A 477 2.63 19.49 14.07
C PRO A 477 2.67 20.96 13.63
N THR A 478 3.85 21.57 13.68
CA THR A 478 4.15 22.86 13.05
C THR A 478 5.53 22.83 12.41
N PRO A 479 5.83 23.70 11.43
CA PRO A 479 7.14 23.78 10.79
C PRO A 479 8.29 24.27 11.70
N ASN A 480 8.06 24.42 13.01
CA ASN A 480 9.15 24.50 14.00
C ASN A 480 10.00 23.24 13.98
N ASN A 481 9.39 22.07 13.73
CA ASN A 481 10.12 20.86 13.41
C ASN A 481 10.25 20.74 11.87
N PRO A 482 11.47 20.54 11.34
CA PRO A 482 11.71 20.60 9.89
C PRO A 482 11.05 19.45 9.10
N TRP A 483 10.58 18.39 9.77
CA TRP A 483 9.84 17.30 9.13
C TRP A 483 8.38 17.64 8.83
N VAL A 484 7.88 18.78 9.35
CA VAL A 484 6.49 19.22 9.16
C VAL A 484 6.43 20.34 8.14
N LYS A 485 5.70 20.12 7.04
CA LYS A 485 5.53 21.12 5.96
C LYS A 485 4.45 22.16 6.25
N VAL A 486 3.38 21.76 6.93
CA VAL A 486 2.21 22.62 7.23
C VAL A 486 1.67 22.30 8.63
N ALA A 487 1.14 23.31 9.30
CA ALA A 487 0.50 23.13 10.61
C ALA A 487 -0.93 22.62 10.45
N THR A 488 -1.32 21.59 11.22
CA THR A 488 -2.60 20.87 11.07
C THR A 488 -3.41 20.75 12.37
N GLY A 489 -3.19 21.67 13.31
CA GLY A 489 -3.93 21.67 14.58
C GLY A 489 -5.44 21.97 14.43
N SER A 490 -5.80 22.79 13.44
CA SER A 490 -7.20 22.98 13.06
C SER A 490 -7.62 21.89 12.07
N LEU A 491 -8.67 21.14 12.40
CA LEU A 491 -9.10 19.97 11.64
C LEU A 491 -9.65 20.35 10.26
N GLY A 492 -9.62 19.41 9.32
CA GLY A 492 -10.20 19.55 7.98
C GLY A 492 -9.30 20.28 6.98
N GLN A 493 -8.15 20.79 7.41
CA GLN A 493 -7.27 21.59 6.55
C GLN A 493 -6.19 20.79 5.82
N GLY A 494 -5.76 19.64 6.38
CA GLY A 494 -4.62 18.89 5.88
C GLY A 494 -4.82 18.34 4.47
N LEU A 495 -6.03 17.93 4.10
CA LEU A 495 -6.33 17.45 2.74
C LEU A 495 -6.20 18.55 1.68
N ALA A 496 -6.63 19.78 1.99
CA ALA A 496 -6.44 20.92 1.09
C ALA A 496 -4.95 21.25 0.92
N ALA A 497 -4.16 21.22 2.00
CA ALA A 497 -2.70 21.37 1.88
C ALA A 497 -2.07 20.23 1.07
N ALA A 498 -2.54 18.98 1.24
CA ALA A 498 -2.08 17.85 0.46
C ALA A 498 -2.36 18.01 -1.04
N ASN A 499 -3.51 18.60 -1.43
CA ASN A 499 -3.78 18.99 -2.82
C ASN A 499 -2.69 19.92 -3.37
N GLY A 500 -2.32 20.95 -2.61
CA GLY A 500 -1.28 21.90 -3.01
C GLY A 500 0.10 21.25 -3.19
N ILE A 501 0.45 20.30 -2.32
CA ILE A 501 1.71 19.56 -2.41
C ILE A 501 1.71 18.64 -3.63
N ALA A 502 0.62 17.92 -3.87
CA ALA A 502 0.46 17.05 -5.04
C ALA A 502 0.52 17.86 -6.36
N LEU A 503 -0.09 19.05 -6.39
CA LEU A 503 0.04 19.99 -7.50
C LEU A 503 1.48 20.46 -7.71
N ALA A 504 2.17 20.86 -6.64
CA ALA A 504 3.56 21.30 -6.74
C ALA A 504 4.45 20.19 -7.31
N ASN A 505 4.27 18.95 -6.83
CA ASN A 505 4.98 17.77 -7.34
C ASN A 505 4.74 17.58 -8.84
N ARG A 506 3.49 17.66 -9.29
CA ARG A 506 3.14 17.55 -10.72
C ARG A 506 3.79 18.67 -11.55
N LEU A 507 3.77 19.90 -11.07
CA LEU A 507 4.40 21.05 -11.75
C LEU A 507 5.93 20.95 -11.81
N ASP A 508 6.52 20.20 -10.88
CA ASP A 508 7.96 19.98 -10.77
C ASP A 508 8.43 18.64 -11.38
N ASP A 509 7.52 17.89 -12.02
CA ASP A 509 7.76 16.54 -12.55
C ASP A 509 8.33 15.56 -11.50
N ILE A 510 7.80 15.64 -10.27
CA ILE A 510 8.15 14.77 -9.15
C ILE A 510 7.05 13.72 -8.98
N ASP A 511 7.38 12.45 -9.23
CA ASP A 511 6.47 11.31 -9.04
C ASP A 511 6.37 10.84 -7.57
N ALA A 512 6.32 11.80 -6.65
CA ALA A 512 6.16 11.57 -5.22
C ALA A 512 4.69 11.61 -4.83
N ARG A 513 4.30 10.64 -4.00
CA ARG A 513 2.96 10.50 -3.43
C ARG A 513 2.80 11.38 -2.20
N VAL A 514 1.56 11.74 -1.92
CA VAL A 514 1.16 12.49 -0.73
C VAL A 514 0.14 11.66 0.02
N TYR A 515 0.47 11.27 1.24
CA TYR A 515 -0.42 10.52 2.14
C TYR A 515 -0.97 11.49 3.19
N CYS A 516 -2.29 11.59 3.29
CA CYS A 516 -2.97 12.47 4.24
C CYS A 516 -3.81 11.62 5.21
N LEU A 517 -3.47 11.62 6.50
CA LEU A 517 -4.20 10.88 7.53
C LEU A 517 -5.22 11.80 8.22
N LEU A 518 -6.50 11.46 8.10
CA LEU A 518 -7.65 12.18 8.65
C LEU A 518 -8.33 11.39 9.76
N GLY A 519 -9.06 12.08 10.64
CA GLY A 519 -10.02 11.45 11.55
C GLY A 519 -11.44 11.39 10.95
N ASP A 520 -12.23 10.40 11.37
CA ASP A 520 -13.66 10.32 11.06
C ASP A 520 -14.48 11.54 11.52
N GLY A 521 -14.23 12.04 12.74
CA GLY A 521 -14.86 13.26 13.25
C GLY A 521 -14.48 14.50 12.42
N GLU A 522 -13.23 14.56 11.95
CA GLU A 522 -12.70 15.62 11.08
C GLU A 522 -13.41 15.66 9.72
N CYS A 523 -13.86 14.51 9.18
CA CYS A 523 -14.64 14.44 7.94
C CYS A 523 -16.05 15.07 8.06
N SER A 524 -16.40 15.67 9.21
CA SER A 524 -17.56 16.55 9.35
C SER A 524 -17.28 17.97 8.84
N GLU A 525 -16.02 18.38 8.72
CA GLU A 525 -15.63 19.68 8.18
C GLU A 525 -15.94 19.76 6.67
N GLY A 526 -16.60 20.84 6.26
CA GLY A 526 -16.97 21.06 4.86
C GLY A 526 -15.76 21.14 3.92
N SER A 527 -14.64 21.68 4.43
CA SER A 527 -13.38 21.84 3.70
C SER A 527 -12.75 20.52 3.24
N VAL A 528 -12.98 19.41 3.94
CA VAL A 528 -12.53 18.08 3.49
C VAL A 528 -13.18 17.71 2.16
N TRP A 529 -14.46 18.05 2.00
CA TRP A 529 -15.24 17.74 0.80
C TRP A 529 -14.95 18.71 -0.35
N GLU A 530 -14.68 19.98 -0.06
CA GLU A 530 -14.11 20.92 -1.03
C GLU A 530 -12.76 20.40 -1.57
N ALA A 531 -11.90 19.91 -0.68
CA ALA A 531 -10.60 19.34 -1.06
C ALA A 531 -10.72 18.04 -1.85
N ALA A 532 -11.66 17.15 -1.49
CA ALA A 532 -11.94 15.93 -2.23
C ALA A 532 -12.43 16.25 -3.66
N GLN A 533 -13.35 17.22 -3.82
CA GLN A 533 -13.80 17.68 -5.13
C GLN A 533 -12.63 18.19 -5.97
N PHE A 534 -11.81 19.07 -5.39
CA PHE A 534 -10.68 19.67 -6.07
C PHE A 534 -9.68 18.62 -6.57
N ALA A 535 -9.34 17.63 -5.74
CA ALA A 535 -8.39 16.57 -6.09
C ALA A 535 -8.86 15.74 -7.31
N SER A 536 -10.15 15.40 -7.34
CA SER A 536 -10.77 14.63 -8.42
C SER A 536 -10.81 15.41 -9.72
N LEU A 537 -11.28 16.67 -9.68
CA LEU A 537 -11.32 17.56 -10.85
C LEU A 537 -9.92 17.82 -11.42
N ASN A 538 -8.91 17.88 -10.55
CA ASN A 538 -7.51 18.05 -10.94
C ASN A 538 -6.77 16.73 -11.20
N LYS A 539 -7.43 15.56 -11.09
CA LYS A 539 -6.84 14.23 -11.32
C LYS A 539 -5.53 14.00 -10.55
N LEU A 540 -5.52 14.30 -9.26
CA LEU A 540 -4.33 14.14 -8.41
C LEU A 540 -4.05 12.66 -8.07
N SER A 541 -3.50 11.93 -9.04
CA SER A 541 -3.27 10.47 -8.94
C SER A 541 -2.22 10.03 -7.94
N ASN A 542 -1.44 10.97 -7.42
CA ASN A 542 -0.42 10.75 -6.40
C ASN A 542 -0.93 11.07 -4.97
N LEU A 543 -2.21 11.36 -4.79
CA LEU A 543 -2.80 11.68 -3.48
C LEU A 543 -3.55 10.47 -2.88
N VAL A 544 -3.22 10.12 -1.65
CA VAL A 544 -3.90 9.10 -0.84
C VAL A 544 -4.44 9.74 0.42
N ALA A 545 -5.76 9.73 0.60
CA ALA A 545 -6.40 10.03 1.87
C ALA A 545 -6.57 8.74 2.67
N ILE A 546 -6.28 8.77 3.96
CA ILE A 546 -6.52 7.64 4.88
C ILE A 546 -7.44 8.15 5.98
N VAL A 547 -8.63 7.59 6.08
CA VAL A 547 -9.62 7.98 7.09
C VAL A 547 -9.56 6.98 8.23
N ASP A 548 -9.12 7.45 9.40
CA ASP A 548 -9.11 6.67 10.65
C ASP A 548 -10.52 6.67 11.26
N VAL A 549 -11.30 5.65 10.92
CA VAL A 549 -12.68 5.45 11.39
C VAL A 549 -12.68 4.69 12.71
N ASN A 550 -12.41 5.42 13.79
CA ASN A 550 -12.30 4.90 15.17
C ASN A 550 -13.59 5.07 16.01
N ALA A 551 -14.68 5.47 15.36
CA ALA A 551 -16.02 5.72 15.89
C ALA A 551 -16.19 6.85 16.92
N LEU A 552 -15.13 7.50 17.38
CA LEU A 552 -15.17 8.43 18.50
C LEU A 552 -14.58 9.79 18.14
N ALA A 553 -15.39 10.83 18.29
CA ALA A 553 -14.96 12.22 18.23
C ALA A 553 -14.31 12.66 19.56
N GLN A 554 -14.31 13.97 19.85
CA GLN A 554 -13.76 14.53 21.08
C GLN A 554 -14.68 14.28 22.29
N SER A 555 -15.96 14.59 22.18
CA SER A 555 -16.91 14.61 23.30
C SER A 555 -17.96 13.50 23.26
N GLY A 556 -17.89 12.61 22.27
CA GLY A 556 -18.90 11.58 22.03
C GLY A 556 -18.59 10.77 20.78
N PRO A 557 -19.54 9.94 20.31
CA PRO A 557 -19.34 9.18 19.08
C PRO A 557 -19.25 10.11 17.88
N ALA A 558 -18.44 9.74 16.89
CA ALA A 558 -18.48 10.38 15.58
C ALA A 558 -19.84 10.10 14.91
N PRO A 559 -20.33 10.97 14.01
CA PRO A 559 -21.69 10.86 13.46
C PRO A 559 -22.03 9.49 12.85
N TYR A 560 -21.05 8.83 12.24
CA TYR A 560 -21.21 7.54 11.56
C TYR A 560 -20.57 6.36 12.31
N GLN A 561 -19.96 6.59 13.48
CA GLN A 561 -19.30 5.56 14.27
C GLN A 561 -18.38 4.68 13.38
N HIS A 562 -18.59 3.36 13.35
CA HIS A 562 -17.84 2.42 12.50
C HIS A 562 -18.48 2.14 11.13
N ASP A 563 -19.44 2.93 10.69
CA ASP A 563 -20.02 2.80 9.35
C ASP A 563 -19.06 3.37 8.29
N THR A 564 -18.11 2.53 7.87
CA THR A 564 -17.11 2.85 6.85
C THR A 564 -17.72 3.07 5.46
N GLN A 565 -18.87 2.45 5.17
CA GLN A 565 -19.53 2.55 3.87
C GLN A 565 -19.99 3.98 3.59
N VAL A 566 -20.44 4.72 4.61
CA VAL A 566 -20.81 6.13 4.44
C VAL A 566 -19.62 6.96 3.95
N PHE A 567 -18.43 6.76 4.53
CA PHE A 567 -17.24 7.48 4.09
C PHE A 567 -16.80 7.03 2.69
N ALA A 568 -16.81 5.73 2.42
CA ALA A 568 -16.47 5.18 1.11
C ALA A 568 -17.39 5.75 0.00
N HIS A 569 -18.71 5.71 0.20
CA HIS A 569 -19.68 6.26 -0.73
C HIS A 569 -19.53 7.76 -0.94
N ARG A 570 -19.18 8.52 0.10
CA ARG A 570 -18.90 9.96 -0.05
C ARG A 570 -17.65 10.20 -0.89
N PHE A 571 -16.52 9.57 -0.59
CA PHE A 571 -15.33 9.75 -1.43
C PHE A 571 -15.58 9.34 -2.89
N GLN A 572 -16.30 8.22 -3.10
CA GLN A 572 -16.71 7.78 -4.43
C GLN A 572 -17.60 8.79 -5.15
N SER A 573 -18.57 9.43 -4.46
CA SER A 573 -19.43 10.45 -5.07
C SER A 573 -18.67 11.73 -5.46
N PHE A 574 -17.52 11.98 -4.83
CA PHE A 574 -16.56 13.02 -5.21
C PHE A 574 -15.53 12.56 -6.25
N GLY A 575 -15.64 11.33 -6.77
CA GLY A 575 -14.80 10.79 -7.85
C GLY A 575 -13.48 10.16 -7.41
N TRP A 576 -13.37 9.74 -6.15
CA TRP A 576 -12.23 8.99 -5.63
C TRP A 576 -12.45 7.49 -5.72
N GLU A 577 -11.35 6.72 -5.86
CA GLU A 577 -11.39 5.30 -5.51
C GLU A 577 -11.47 5.19 -3.98
N ALA A 578 -12.32 4.31 -3.45
CA ALA A 578 -12.44 4.09 -2.01
C ALA A 578 -12.23 2.61 -1.67
N ILE A 579 -11.35 2.34 -0.70
CA ILE A 579 -10.95 1.00 -0.28
C ILE A 579 -11.22 0.87 1.22
N GLU A 580 -12.20 0.05 1.59
CA GLU A 580 -12.50 -0.25 2.99
C GLU A 580 -11.58 -1.36 3.51
N ILE A 581 -10.98 -1.16 4.68
CA ILE A 581 -10.09 -2.13 5.33
C ILE A 581 -10.31 -2.19 6.84
N ASP A 582 -9.86 -3.29 7.45
CA ASP A 582 -9.51 -3.30 8.87
C ASP A 582 -8.18 -2.55 9.05
N GLY A 583 -8.20 -1.42 9.74
CA GLY A 583 -7.03 -0.58 9.98
C GLY A 583 -6.07 -1.12 11.04
N HIS A 584 -6.34 -2.30 11.60
CA HIS A 584 -5.42 -3.06 12.45
C HIS A 584 -4.90 -4.35 11.79
N ASP A 585 -5.33 -4.66 10.57
CA ASP A 585 -4.75 -5.73 9.76
C ASP A 585 -3.68 -5.15 8.82
N LEU A 586 -2.41 -5.33 9.21
CA LEU A 586 -1.27 -4.89 8.40
C LEU A 586 -1.27 -5.48 6.98
N THR A 587 -1.79 -6.70 6.78
CA THR A 587 -1.90 -7.28 5.43
C THR A 587 -2.92 -6.51 4.60
N ALA A 588 -4.07 -6.16 5.19
CA ALA A 588 -5.09 -5.34 4.52
C ALA A 588 -4.57 -3.94 4.19
N ILE A 589 -3.82 -3.32 5.11
CA ILE A 589 -3.19 -2.00 4.91
C ILE A 589 -2.19 -2.04 3.75
N LEU A 590 -1.27 -3.01 3.73
CA LEU A 590 -0.27 -3.13 2.65
C LEU A 590 -0.93 -3.37 1.29
N ASN A 591 -1.94 -4.25 1.24
CA ASN A 591 -2.71 -4.48 0.02
C ASN A 591 -3.48 -3.25 -0.46
N ALA A 592 -3.98 -2.40 0.45
CA ALA A 592 -4.64 -1.16 0.11
C ALA A 592 -3.66 -0.13 -0.45
N PHE A 593 -2.44 -0.05 0.09
CA PHE A 593 -1.39 0.81 -0.48
C PHE A 593 -0.98 0.38 -1.88
N GLU A 594 -0.82 -0.92 -2.14
CA GLU A 594 -0.57 -1.43 -3.49
C GLU A 594 -1.71 -1.10 -4.46
N GLN A 595 -2.96 -1.23 -4.02
CA GLN A 595 -4.11 -0.84 -4.84
C GLN A 595 -4.15 0.67 -5.11
N ALA A 596 -3.80 1.50 -4.13
CA ALA A 596 -3.77 2.96 -4.27
C ALA A 596 -2.72 3.45 -5.28
N LYS A 597 -1.76 2.62 -5.69
CA LYS A 597 -0.79 2.95 -6.76
C LYS A 597 -1.42 3.03 -8.15
N LYS A 598 -2.70 2.63 -8.31
CA LYS A 598 -3.48 2.78 -9.54
C LYS A 598 -3.85 4.25 -9.82
N ALA A 599 -4.55 4.49 -10.93
CA ALA A 599 -4.82 5.84 -11.43
C ALA A 599 -5.94 6.56 -10.64
N GLY A 600 -5.71 7.85 -10.30
CA GLY A 600 -6.69 8.72 -9.63
C GLY A 600 -6.42 8.90 -8.14
N PRO A 601 -7.08 9.86 -7.46
CA PRO A 601 -6.95 10.01 -6.01
C PRO A 601 -7.67 8.85 -5.29
N THR A 602 -7.05 8.30 -4.25
CA THR A 602 -7.55 7.12 -3.52
C THR A 602 -7.81 7.43 -2.05
N ALA A 603 -8.95 6.97 -1.52
CA ALA A 603 -9.32 7.05 -0.12
C ALA A 603 -9.31 5.65 0.51
N ILE A 604 -8.41 5.42 1.47
CA ILE A 604 -8.40 4.21 2.28
C ILE A 604 -9.25 4.49 3.53
N ILE A 605 -10.37 3.79 3.65
CA ILE A 605 -11.32 3.91 4.76
C ILE A 605 -10.99 2.82 5.77
N ALA A 606 -10.21 3.17 6.78
CA ALA A 606 -9.68 2.22 7.75
C ALA A 606 -10.58 2.17 8.99
N LYS A 607 -11.27 1.05 9.20
CA LYS A 607 -11.98 0.79 10.46
C LYS A 607 -10.96 0.49 11.56
N THR A 608 -10.95 1.27 12.63
CA THR A 608 -9.99 1.15 13.73
C THR A 608 -10.72 1.26 15.07
N GLU A 609 -10.00 1.12 16.18
CA GLU A 609 -10.52 1.33 17.53
C GLU A 609 -9.72 2.41 18.24
N LYS A 610 -10.39 3.43 18.80
CA LYS A 610 -9.71 4.49 19.54
C LYS A 610 -9.09 3.92 20.81
N GLY A 611 -7.81 4.18 21.05
CA GLY A 611 -7.09 3.58 22.18
C GLY A 611 -6.70 2.11 21.99
N LYS A 612 -6.64 1.61 20.74
CA LYS A 612 -6.26 0.23 20.42
C LYS A 612 -5.04 -0.27 21.18
N GLY A 613 -5.13 -1.49 21.70
CA GLY A 613 -4.03 -2.20 22.34
C GLY A 613 -3.94 -2.00 23.85
N VAL A 614 -4.81 -1.17 24.43
CA VAL A 614 -4.92 -0.97 25.89
C VAL A 614 -6.38 -1.16 26.29
N SER A 615 -6.66 -2.22 27.04
CA SER A 615 -7.99 -2.77 27.30
C SER A 615 -8.97 -1.78 27.96
N PHE A 616 -8.46 -0.90 28.83
CA PHE A 616 -9.27 0.10 29.55
C PHE A 616 -9.42 1.42 28.78
N LEU A 617 -8.75 1.58 27.63
CA LEU A 617 -8.87 2.72 26.73
C LEU A 617 -9.64 2.38 25.44
N GLU A 618 -9.49 1.15 24.95
CA GLU A 618 -10.00 0.70 23.67
C GLU A 618 -11.53 0.89 23.56
N GLY A 619 -11.95 1.70 22.58
CA GLY A 619 -13.34 2.03 22.31
C GLY A 619 -14.05 2.79 23.45
N LYS A 620 -13.33 3.32 24.45
CA LYS A 620 -13.93 3.96 25.62
C LYS A 620 -14.12 5.46 25.44
N TYR A 621 -15.32 5.93 25.74
CA TYR A 621 -15.64 7.37 25.83
C TYR A 621 -14.82 8.08 26.92
N GLY A 622 -14.61 9.38 26.72
CA GLY A 622 -14.04 10.26 27.75
C GLY A 622 -12.51 10.22 27.87
N TRP A 623 -11.81 9.51 26.99
CA TRP A 623 -10.34 9.43 26.95
C TRP A 623 -9.67 10.25 25.85
N HIS A 624 -10.44 10.95 25.02
CA HIS A 624 -9.84 11.87 24.05
C HIS A 624 -9.17 13.04 24.78
N GLY A 625 -7.93 13.36 24.41
CA GLY A 625 -7.17 14.48 24.98
C GLY A 625 -6.72 14.29 26.43
N LYS A 626 -6.74 13.04 26.95
CA LYS A 626 -6.30 12.73 28.33
C LYS A 626 -5.03 11.88 28.32
N ALA A 627 -3.98 12.42 28.94
CA ALA A 627 -2.81 11.65 29.30
C ALA A 627 -3.15 10.67 30.44
N LEU A 628 -2.36 9.59 30.54
CA LEU A 628 -2.47 8.65 31.66
C LEU A 628 -1.65 9.17 32.86
N ASP A 629 -2.07 8.82 34.07
CA ASP A 629 -1.18 8.88 35.23
C ASP A 629 -0.14 7.75 35.21
N GLN A 630 0.83 7.81 36.12
CA GLN A 630 1.92 6.83 36.17
C GLN A 630 1.41 5.39 36.36
N GLU A 631 0.43 5.17 37.24
CA GLU A 631 -0.10 3.83 37.50
C GLU A 631 -0.82 3.25 36.28
N SER A 632 -1.62 4.06 35.59
CA SER A 632 -2.32 3.65 34.38
C SER A 632 -1.35 3.46 33.20
N MET A 633 -0.28 4.27 33.11
CA MET A 633 0.79 4.05 32.16
C MET A 633 1.46 2.69 32.38
N ASP A 634 1.85 2.37 33.61
CA ASP A 634 2.53 1.11 33.92
C ASP A 634 1.65 -0.11 33.54
N LYS A 635 0.34 -0.03 33.81
CA LYS A 635 -0.63 -1.04 33.36
C LYS A 635 -0.71 -1.14 31.84
N ALA A 636 -0.80 -0.01 31.15
CA ALA A 636 -0.87 0.00 29.68
C ALA A 636 0.41 -0.54 29.05
N LEU A 637 1.59 -0.19 29.56
CA LEU A 637 2.87 -0.70 29.09
C LEU A 637 3.04 -2.21 29.36
N ALA A 638 2.46 -2.72 30.45
CA ALA A 638 2.44 -4.15 30.73
C ALA A 638 1.53 -4.91 29.75
N GLU A 639 0.35 -4.38 29.42
CA GLU A 639 -0.53 -4.96 28.38
C GLU A 639 0.12 -4.94 27.00
N LEU A 640 0.84 -3.86 26.68
CA LEU A 640 1.56 -3.71 25.42
C LEU A 640 2.85 -4.54 25.35
N GLY A 641 3.32 -5.18 26.42
CA GLY A 641 4.55 -5.98 26.41
C GLY A 641 5.83 -5.20 26.03
N GLU A 642 6.97 -5.87 26.00
CA GLU A 642 8.24 -5.31 25.56
C GLU A 642 8.65 -5.90 24.20
N ASN A 643 8.63 -5.06 23.16
CA ASN A 643 9.13 -5.44 21.84
C ASN A 643 10.22 -4.45 21.41
N HIS A 644 11.30 -4.97 20.85
CA HIS A 644 12.35 -4.17 20.22
C HIS A 644 12.23 -4.33 18.72
N ALA A 645 11.49 -3.41 18.09
CA ALA A 645 11.49 -3.31 16.63
C ALA A 645 12.89 -2.94 16.15
N ASN A 646 13.52 -3.78 15.34
CA ASN A 646 14.80 -3.47 14.69
C ASN A 646 14.60 -3.24 13.19
N VAL A 647 13.72 -2.29 12.85
CA VAL A 647 13.44 -1.92 11.47
C VAL A 647 14.23 -0.66 11.13
N THR A 648 15.13 -0.77 10.15
CA THR A 648 15.88 0.39 9.63
C THR A 648 15.18 0.93 8.39
N VAL A 649 14.94 2.24 8.36
CA VAL A 649 14.41 2.92 7.16
C VAL A 649 15.57 3.31 6.26
N GLU A 650 15.74 2.58 5.15
CA GLU A 650 16.73 2.94 4.15
C GLU A 650 16.28 4.16 3.34
N PRO A 651 17.19 5.11 3.03
CA PRO A 651 16.88 6.26 2.19
C PRO A 651 16.34 5.87 0.81
N ARG A 652 15.12 6.31 0.48
CA ARG A 652 14.49 6.08 -0.82
C ARG A 652 14.08 7.41 -1.44
N ARG A 653 14.72 7.78 -2.55
CA ARG A 653 14.42 8.99 -3.32
C ARG A 653 13.90 8.65 -4.72
N ILE A 654 13.09 9.53 -5.28
CA ILE A 654 12.38 9.34 -6.55
C ILE A 654 13.07 10.18 -7.62
N GLY A 655 13.75 9.53 -8.55
CA GLY A 655 14.46 10.22 -9.64
C GLY A 655 15.45 11.29 -9.16
N THR A 656 15.79 12.20 -10.06
CA THR A 656 16.63 13.37 -9.77
C THR A 656 15.79 14.64 -9.89
N TYR A 657 15.80 15.47 -8.84
CA TYR A 657 15.13 16.76 -8.84
C TYR A 657 16.15 17.89 -8.72
N ASN A 658 16.04 18.87 -9.62
CA ASN A 658 16.80 20.10 -9.53
C ASN A 658 15.94 21.14 -8.82
N VAL A 659 16.42 21.66 -7.69
CA VAL A 659 15.80 22.81 -7.03
C VAL A 659 15.89 24.00 -7.98
N PRO A 660 14.77 24.58 -8.45
CA PRO A 660 14.80 25.76 -9.31
C PRO A 660 15.52 26.90 -8.56
N GLN A 661 16.62 27.41 -9.12
CA GLN A 661 17.23 28.61 -8.58
C GLN A 661 16.34 29.80 -8.90
N ARG A 662 15.73 30.38 -7.87
CA ARG A 662 14.92 31.59 -7.99
C ARG A 662 15.77 32.71 -8.56
N ARG A 663 15.31 33.30 -9.68
CA ARG A 663 15.89 34.51 -10.24
C ARG A 663 14.97 35.68 -9.91
N PRO A 664 15.50 36.84 -9.49
CA PRO A 664 14.68 38.03 -9.37
C PRO A 664 14.01 38.34 -10.71
N ALA A 665 12.70 38.54 -10.72
CA ALA A 665 12.01 39.06 -11.89
C ALA A 665 12.55 40.48 -12.20
N PRO A 666 12.73 40.84 -13.49
CA PRO A 666 13.03 42.22 -13.85
C PRO A 666 11.86 43.13 -13.45
N ALA A 667 12.16 44.43 -13.33
CA ALA A 667 11.11 45.41 -13.04
C ALA A 667 10.06 45.41 -14.14
N LEU A 668 8.77 45.34 -13.78
CA LEU A 668 7.67 45.34 -14.73
C LEU A 668 7.60 46.68 -15.49
N SER A 669 7.30 46.60 -16.79
CA SER A 669 6.94 47.77 -17.59
C SER A 669 5.53 48.22 -17.22
N ILE A 670 5.37 49.50 -16.90
CA ILE A 670 4.08 50.08 -16.52
C ILE A 670 3.56 50.94 -17.68
N ASP A 671 2.44 50.54 -18.25
CA ASP A 671 1.90 51.11 -19.50
C ASP A 671 0.69 52.01 -19.25
N TYR A 672 0.79 52.85 -18.22
CA TYR A 672 -0.24 53.81 -17.84
C TYR A 672 0.28 55.25 -17.90
N SER A 673 -0.57 56.16 -18.37
CA SER A 673 -0.33 57.60 -18.31
C SER A 673 -1.18 58.25 -17.21
N ILE A 674 -0.66 59.32 -16.60
CA ILE A 674 -1.41 60.13 -15.64
C ILE A 674 -2.79 60.50 -16.22
N GLY A 675 -3.84 60.29 -15.43
CA GLY A 675 -5.23 60.54 -15.79
C GLY A 675 -5.95 59.37 -16.48
N ASN A 676 -5.25 58.31 -16.91
CA ASN A 676 -5.91 57.08 -17.37
C ASN A 676 -6.85 56.52 -16.30
N GLN A 677 -8.03 56.05 -16.70
CA GLN A 677 -9.02 55.46 -15.79
C GLN A 677 -8.81 53.95 -15.70
N VAL A 678 -8.27 53.48 -14.58
CA VAL A 678 -7.88 52.08 -14.38
C VAL A 678 -8.43 51.58 -13.04
N ALA A 679 -9.06 50.42 -13.00
CA ALA A 679 -9.41 49.79 -11.73
C ALA A 679 -8.20 49.01 -11.20
N THR A 680 -7.94 49.07 -9.89
CA THR A 680 -6.76 48.40 -9.30
C THR A 680 -6.81 46.88 -9.46
N ARG A 681 -8.01 46.28 -9.53
CA ARG A 681 -8.19 44.86 -9.88
C ARG A 681 -7.74 44.52 -11.31
N ASP A 682 -7.97 45.42 -12.28
CA ASP A 682 -7.53 45.22 -13.67
C ASP A 682 -6.01 45.28 -13.76
N ALA A 683 -5.39 46.22 -13.05
CA ALA A 683 -3.93 46.34 -12.96
C ALA A 683 -3.29 45.17 -12.22
N PHE A 684 -3.92 44.65 -11.16
CA PHE A 684 -3.48 43.42 -10.49
C PHE A 684 -3.41 42.22 -11.45
N GLY A 685 -4.48 41.97 -12.22
CA GLY A 685 -4.49 40.93 -13.24
C GLY A 685 -3.42 41.12 -14.31
N ALA A 686 -3.23 42.37 -14.76
CA ALA A 686 -2.19 42.71 -15.75
C ALA A 686 -0.78 42.45 -15.22
N ALA A 687 -0.50 42.79 -13.95
CA ALA A 687 0.77 42.50 -13.32
C ALA A 687 1.02 41.00 -13.14
N LEU A 688 0.02 40.21 -12.73
CA LEU A 688 0.15 38.76 -12.65
C LEU A 688 0.52 38.16 -14.01
N LYS A 689 -0.16 38.59 -15.08
CA LYS A 689 0.16 38.18 -16.44
C LYS A 689 1.63 38.48 -16.78
N LYS A 690 2.10 39.71 -16.56
CA LYS A 690 3.51 40.08 -16.84
C LYS A 690 4.51 39.31 -15.99
N LEU A 691 4.21 39.07 -14.71
CA LEU A 691 5.07 38.30 -13.80
C LEU A 691 5.20 36.83 -14.23
N GLY A 692 4.16 36.28 -14.87
CA GLY A 692 4.15 34.92 -15.37
C GLY A 692 5.28 34.62 -16.37
N ASP A 693 5.75 35.61 -17.13
CA ASP A 693 6.86 35.46 -18.07
C ASP A 693 8.22 35.22 -17.37
N PHE A 694 8.36 35.71 -16.14
CA PHE A 694 9.64 35.73 -15.42
C PHE A 694 9.68 34.77 -14.22
N LEU A 695 8.52 34.43 -13.65
CA LEU A 695 8.37 33.60 -12.46
C LEU A 695 7.69 32.27 -12.82
N PRO A 696 8.43 31.22 -13.22
CA PRO A 696 7.85 29.89 -13.46
C PRO A 696 7.21 29.28 -12.21
N GLU A 697 7.64 29.72 -11.01
CA GLU A 697 7.07 29.30 -9.73
C GLU A 697 5.75 29.99 -9.36
N LEU A 698 5.36 31.07 -10.07
CA LEU A 698 4.08 31.74 -9.87
C LEU A 698 2.93 30.82 -10.33
N VAL A 699 2.03 30.54 -9.39
CA VAL A 699 0.83 29.72 -9.59
C VAL A 699 -0.37 30.54 -9.12
N VAL A 700 -1.44 30.62 -9.92
CA VAL A 700 -2.62 31.43 -9.57
C VAL A 700 -3.81 30.52 -9.29
N LEU A 701 -4.53 30.79 -8.21
CA LEU A 701 -5.78 30.15 -7.85
C LEU A 701 -6.87 31.21 -7.72
N ASP A 702 -8.08 30.89 -8.15
CA ASP A 702 -9.23 31.78 -8.04
C ASP A 702 -10.48 31.01 -7.58
N GLY A 703 -11.38 31.68 -6.87
CA GLY A 703 -12.63 31.11 -6.37
C GLY A 703 -13.84 31.37 -7.27
N ASP A 704 -13.81 30.91 -8.54
CA ASP A 704 -14.83 31.13 -9.58
C ASP A 704 -15.18 32.60 -9.91
N VAL A 705 -14.30 33.54 -9.55
CA VAL A 705 -14.50 34.98 -9.76
C VAL A 705 -13.39 35.60 -10.59
N LYS A 706 -12.67 34.79 -11.38
CA LYS A 706 -11.51 35.18 -12.20
C LYS A 706 -11.75 36.32 -13.18
N ASN A 707 -12.98 36.42 -13.68
CA ASN A 707 -13.45 37.51 -14.55
C ASN A 707 -13.64 38.84 -13.81
N SER A 708 -13.71 38.78 -12.49
CA SER A 708 -14.01 39.89 -11.60
C SER A 708 -12.77 40.32 -10.81
N THR A 709 -11.92 39.37 -10.38
CA THR A 709 -10.58 39.59 -9.81
C THR A 709 -9.53 39.90 -10.88
N ARG A 710 -9.82 39.54 -12.14
CA ARG A 710 -8.94 39.66 -13.31
C ARG A 710 -7.75 38.71 -13.33
N THR A 711 -7.80 37.66 -12.51
CA THR A 711 -6.89 36.52 -12.67
C THR A 711 -7.13 35.77 -13.99
N GLU A 712 -8.25 36.01 -14.67
CA GLU A 712 -8.53 35.49 -16.03
C GLU A 712 -7.38 35.80 -17.01
N TYR A 713 -6.74 36.97 -16.90
CA TYR A 713 -5.62 37.37 -17.75
C TYR A 713 -4.41 36.43 -17.60
N PHE A 714 -4.18 35.90 -16.40
CA PHE A 714 -3.14 34.90 -16.16
C PHE A 714 -3.60 33.52 -16.64
N SER A 715 -4.87 33.17 -16.44
CA SER A 715 -5.42 31.87 -16.84
C SER A 715 -5.38 31.64 -18.34
N GLU A 716 -5.61 32.68 -19.14
CA GLU A 716 -5.58 32.64 -20.60
C GLU A 716 -4.16 32.44 -21.14
N GLU A 717 -3.15 33.06 -20.50
CA GLU A 717 -1.76 33.01 -20.94
C GLU A 717 -1.01 31.78 -20.41
N TYR A 718 -1.28 31.37 -19.16
CA TYR A 718 -0.59 30.28 -18.47
C TYR A 718 -1.57 29.25 -17.88
N PRO A 719 -2.40 28.59 -18.71
CA PRO A 719 -3.43 27.67 -18.24
C PRO A 719 -2.88 26.50 -17.41
N ASN A 720 -1.63 26.09 -17.63
CA ASN A 720 -0.98 25.01 -16.87
C ASN A 720 -0.52 25.43 -15.47
N ARG A 721 -0.57 26.72 -15.13
CA ARG A 721 -0.19 27.29 -13.82
C ARG A 721 -1.35 28.03 -13.16
N PHE A 722 -2.53 27.94 -13.73
CA PHE A 722 -3.77 28.44 -13.17
C PHE A 722 -4.62 27.26 -12.70
N PHE A 723 -5.14 27.32 -11.49
CA PHE A 723 -6.03 26.30 -10.95
C PHE A 723 -7.32 26.95 -10.47
N GLU A 724 -8.44 26.54 -11.07
CA GLU A 724 -9.77 26.95 -10.63
C GLU A 724 -10.07 26.28 -9.28
N GLY A 725 -10.27 27.11 -8.26
CA GLY A 725 -10.66 26.68 -6.92
C GLY A 725 -12.16 26.43 -6.82
N TYR A 726 -12.96 26.95 -7.76
CA TYR A 726 -14.43 27.00 -7.69
C TYR A 726 -14.91 27.78 -6.45
N ILE A 727 -16.20 27.71 -6.12
CA ILE A 727 -16.78 28.40 -4.95
C ILE A 727 -16.43 27.63 -3.66
N ALA A 728 -15.15 27.67 -3.30
CA ALA A 728 -14.54 26.88 -2.22
C ALA A 728 -13.28 27.59 -1.68
N GLU A 729 -13.45 28.78 -1.08
CA GLU A 729 -12.32 29.61 -0.64
C GLU A 729 -11.44 28.93 0.43
N GLN A 730 -12.02 28.05 1.25
CA GLN A 730 -11.28 27.28 2.27
C GLN A 730 -10.27 26.36 1.61
N ASN A 731 -10.72 25.51 0.68
CA ASN A 731 -9.81 24.66 -0.08
C ASN A 731 -8.82 25.47 -0.94
N MET A 732 -9.25 26.60 -1.54
CA MET A 732 -8.34 27.48 -2.30
C MET A 732 -7.17 27.96 -1.43
N ALA A 733 -7.45 28.46 -0.23
CA ALA A 733 -6.43 28.92 0.70
C ALA A 733 -5.52 27.78 1.19
N GLY A 734 -6.09 26.60 1.52
CA GLY A 734 -5.31 25.42 1.93
C GLY A 734 -4.42 24.87 0.81
N THR A 735 -4.94 24.81 -0.42
CA THR A 735 -4.17 24.39 -1.61
C THR A 735 -3.04 25.37 -1.90
N ALA A 736 -3.30 26.67 -1.78
CA ALA A 736 -2.26 27.70 -1.88
C ALA A 736 -1.16 27.50 -0.81
N LEU A 737 -1.51 27.19 0.44
CA LEU A 737 -0.53 26.87 1.47
C LEU A 737 0.34 25.65 1.12
N GLY A 738 -0.26 24.57 0.59
CA GLY A 738 0.48 23.38 0.17
C GLY A 738 1.46 23.64 -0.98
N LEU A 739 1.07 24.49 -1.95
CA LEU A 739 1.94 24.96 -3.02
C LEU A 739 3.13 25.78 -2.45
N ALA A 740 2.85 26.71 -1.53
CA ALA A 740 3.84 27.56 -0.89
C ALA A 740 4.88 26.74 -0.09
N ALA A 741 4.42 25.74 0.67
CA ALA A 741 5.28 24.83 1.44
C ALA A 741 6.27 24.04 0.55
N CYS A 742 5.99 23.97 -0.75
CA CYS A 742 6.80 23.28 -1.75
C CYS A 742 7.62 24.24 -2.63
N GLY A 743 7.72 25.52 -2.25
CA GLY A 743 8.56 26.51 -2.91
C GLY A 743 7.92 27.23 -4.10
N LYS A 744 6.62 27.02 -4.35
CA LYS A 744 5.86 27.82 -5.33
C LYS A 744 5.54 29.21 -4.77
N ILE A 745 5.16 30.14 -5.65
CA ILE A 745 4.61 31.45 -5.32
C ILE A 745 3.11 31.43 -5.67
N PRO A 746 2.26 30.89 -4.79
CA PRO A 746 0.82 30.86 -5.02
C PRO A 746 0.21 32.24 -4.79
N CYS A 747 -0.68 32.64 -5.70
CA CYS A 747 -1.56 33.79 -5.56
C CYS A 747 -3.02 33.32 -5.58
N ALA A 748 -3.68 33.36 -4.41
CA ALA A 748 -5.09 33.00 -4.26
C ALA A 748 -5.97 34.26 -4.27
N ALA A 749 -6.93 34.33 -5.19
CA ALA A 749 -7.78 35.50 -5.38
C ALA A 749 -9.28 35.19 -5.23
N SER A 750 -9.99 36.07 -4.55
CA SER A 750 -11.46 36.09 -4.53
C SER A 750 -11.95 37.51 -4.23
N PHE A 751 -13.22 37.69 -3.90
CA PHE A 751 -13.69 38.95 -3.31
C PHE A 751 -13.18 39.04 -1.87
N ALA A 752 -12.85 40.24 -1.43
CA ALA A 752 -12.33 40.50 -0.10
C ALA A 752 -13.28 39.98 0.99
N CYS A 753 -14.60 40.12 0.79
CA CYS A 753 -15.60 39.57 1.71
C CYS A 753 -15.57 38.04 1.80
N PHE A 754 -15.33 37.32 0.70
CA PHE A 754 -15.35 35.85 0.68
C PHE A 754 -14.08 35.23 1.26
N LEU A 755 -12.97 35.97 1.32
CA LEU A 755 -11.77 35.52 2.05
C LEU A 755 -12.05 35.32 3.56
N THR A 756 -13.11 35.94 4.12
CA THR A 756 -13.56 35.64 5.48
C THR A 756 -14.01 34.19 5.66
N ARG A 757 -14.54 33.55 4.60
CA ARG A 757 -14.90 32.12 4.58
C ARG A 757 -13.68 31.23 4.82
N ALA A 758 -12.49 31.70 4.43
CA ALA A 758 -11.22 31.01 4.54
C ALA A 758 -10.33 31.51 5.69
N TYR A 759 -10.86 32.31 6.63
CA TYR A 759 -10.01 32.98 7.61
C TYR A 759 -9.19 32.00 8.47
N ASP A 760 -9.77 30.88 8.90
CA ASP A 760 -9.01 29.90 9.69
C ASP A 760 -7.87 29.24 8.89
N PHE A 761 -8.02 29.07 7.58
CA PHE A 761 -6.95 28.61 6.69
C PHE A 761 -5.85 29.66 6.56
N ILE A 762 -6.21 30.93 6.41
CA ILE A 762 -5.26 32.05 6.36
C ILE A 762 -4.50 32.17 7.69
N ARG A 763 -5.21 32.01 8.82
CA ARG A 763 -4.61 32.00 10.16
C ARG A 763 -3.63 30.83 10.32
N MET A 764 -4.01 29.62 9.91
CA MET A 764 -3.15 28.44 9.95
C MET A 764 -1.97 28.52 8.98
N ALA A 765 -2.11 29.20 7.85
CA ALA A 765 -0.98 29.55 7.01
C ALA A 765 0.04 30.41 7.77
N GLY A 766 -0.40 31.36 8.60
CA GLY A 766 0.49 32.14 9.47
C GLY A 766 1.31 31.25 10.43
N HIS A 767 0.68 30.22 11.01
CA HIS A 767 1.36 29.23 11.85
C HIS A 767 2.25 28.27 11.06
N SER A 768 1.98 28.08 9.76
CA SER A 768 2.77 27.27 8.84
C SER A 768 3.95 28.02 8.21
N ARG A 769 4.04 29.34 8.39
CA ARG A 769 5.17 30.18 7.95
C ARG A 769 5.63 29.91 6.51
N PRO A 770 4.70 29.91 5.52
CA PRO A 770 5.07 29.66 4.14
C PRO A 770 6.15 30.65 3.69
N PRO A 771 7.14 30.21 2.90
CA PRO A 771 8.15 31.11 2.35
C PRO A 771 7.51 32.27 1.57
N HIS A 772 6.41 32.00 0.87
CA HIS A 772 5.74 32.98 0.02
C HIS A 772 4.28 32.59 -0.25
N LEU A 773 3.30 33.44 0.08
CA LEU A 773 1.88 33.21 -0.19
C LEU A 773 1.15 34.54 -0.36
N ILE A 774 0.53 34.74 -1.52
CA ILE A 774 -0.20 35.97 -1.86
C ILE A 774 -1.70 35.71 -1.81
N PHE A 775 -2.43 36.60 -1.15
CA PHE A 775 -3.88 36.71 -1.23
C PHE A 775 -4.27 38.03 -1.90
N CYS A 776 -5.21 37.98 -2.83
CA CYS A 776 -5.85 39.18 -3.37
C CYS A 776 -7.34 39.17 -3.07
N GLY A 777 -7.81 40.21 -2.39
CA GLY A 777 -9.23 40.46 -2.17
C GLY A 777 -9.67 41.62 -3.02
N SER A 778 -10.44 41.33 -4.07
CA SER A 778 -11.07 42.37 -4.90
C SER A 778 -12.39 42.84 -4.28
N HIS A 779 -13.06 43.83 -4.90
CA HIS A 779 -14.39 44.28 -4.46
C HIS A 779 -14.41 44.72 -2.98
N ALA A 780 -13.34 45.37 -2.54
CA ALA A 780 -13.25 45.95 -1.22
C ALA A 780 -14.14 47.19 -1.07
N GLY A 781 -14.78 47.32 0.10
CA GLY A 781 -15.50 48.51 0.52
C GLY A 781 -16.91 48.69 -0.07
N VAL A 782 -17.62 49.73 0.38
CA VAL A 782 -18.94 50.12 -0.15
C VAL A 782 -18.85 50.66 -1.57
N SER A 783 -17.66 51.07 -2.00
CA SER A 783 -17.42 51.59 -3.35
C SER A 783 -17.72 50.60 -4.48
N ILE A 784 -17.96 49.31 -4.20
CA ILE A 784 -18.41 48.35 -5.22
C ILE A 784 -19.77 48.72 -5.82
N GLY A 785 -20.65 49.35 -5.04
CA GLY A 785 -21.96 49.82 -5.47
C GLY A 785 -23.09 48.82 -5.25
N GLU A 786 -23.75 48.45 -6.33
CA GLU A 786 -25.13 47.96 -6.34
C GLU A 786 -25.32 46.56 -5.77
N ASP A 787 -24.28 45.73 -5.72
CA ASP A 787 -24.35 44.37 -5.17
C ASP A 787 -24.69 44.36 -3.66
N GLY A 788 -24.37 45.44 -2.95
CA GLY A 788 -24.72 45.58 -1.52
C GLY A 788 -23.78 44.84 -0.56
N PRO A 789 -24.11 44.83 0.75
CA PRO A 789 -23.19 44.49 1.84
C PRO A 789 -22.62 43.07 1.76
N SER A 790 -23.33 42.09 1.18
CA SER A 790 -22.83 40.72 1.06
C SER A 790 -21.56 40.57 0.22
N GLN A 791 -21.28 41.53 -0.66
CA GLN A 791 -20.10 41.55 -1.53
C GLN A 791 -19.05 42.59 -1.08
N MET A 792 -19.38 43.43 -0.11
CA MET A 792 -18.50 44.51 0.37
C MET A 792 -17.49 43.93 1.37
N GLY A 793 -16.21 43.85 0.99
CA GLY A 793 -15.16 43.54 1.96
C GLY A 793 -14.95 44.72 2.91
N LEU A 794 -15.38 44.60 4.17
CA LEU A 794 -15.31 45.70 5.15
C LEU A 794 -14.55 45.35 6.42
N GLU A 795 -14.16 44.09 6.59
CA GLU A 795 -13.40 43.55 7.72
C GLU A 795 -12.07 42.90 7.28
N ASP A 796 -11.76 42.96 5.98
CA ASP A 796 -10.62 42.29 5.37
C ASP A 796 -9.28 42.86 5.83
N LEU A 797 -9.16 44.19 6.04
CA LEU A 797 -7.96 44.79 6.60
C LEU A 797 -7.75 44.33 8.05
N ALA A 798 -8.82 44.30 8.84
CA ALA A 798 -8.76 43.81 10.22
C ALA A 798 -8.29 42.35 10.28
N MET A 799 -8.91 41.50 9.45
CA MET A 799 -8.59 40.09 9.31
C MET A 799 -7.12 39.86 8.98
N PHE A 800 -6.60 40.48 7.92
CA PHE A 800 -5.21 40.26 7.50
C PHE A 800 -4.19 40.95 8.39
N ARG A 801 -4.51 42.08 9.03
CA ARG A 801 -3.62 42.72 10.01
C ARG A 801 -3.41 41.85 11.25
N ALA A 802 -4.42 41.08 11.66
CA ALA A 802 -4.34 40.18 12.81
C ALA A 802 -3.42 38.96 12.57
N VAL A 803 -3.20 38.56 11.31
CA VAL A 803 -2.31 37.43 10.97
C VAL A 803 -0.85 37.79 11.27
N SER A 804 -0.17 36.99 12.08
CA SER A 804 1.24 37.24 12.42
C SER A 804 2.13 37.20 11.17
N GLY A 805 3.10 38.12 11.08
CA GLY A 805 4.03 38.18 9.95
C GLY A 805 3.43 38.58 8.60
N SER A 806 2.14 38.95 8.53
CA SER A 806 1.51 39.39 7.29
C SER A 806 1.97 40.78 6.83
N THR A 807 1.96 40.99 5.52
CA THR A 807 2.06 42.29 4.84
C THR A 807 0.70 42.64 4.23
N VAL A 808 0.22 43.87 4.43
CA VAL A 808 -1.10 44.33 3.95
C VAL A 808 -0.94 45.59 3.10
N LEU A 809 -1.29 45.48 1.83
CA LEU A 809 -1.08 46.49 0.80
C LEU A 809 -2.42 46.90 0.18
N TYR A 810 -2.61 48.21 -0.01
CA TYR A 810 -3.83 48.77 -0.58
C TYR A 810 -3.52 49.83 -1.68
N PRO A 811 -3.34 49.40 -2.94
CA PRO A 811 -3.12 50.32 -4.06
C PRO A 811 -4.30 51.26 -4.32
N CYS A 812 -4.03 52.48 -4.75
CA CYS A 812 -5.05 53.48 -5.10
C CYS A 812 -5.28 53.68 -6.60
N ASP A 813 -4.35 53.26 -7.45
CA ASP A 813 -4.42 53.41 -8.91
C ASP A 813 -3.71 52.27 -9.66
N GLY A 814 -3.71 52.32 -11.00
CA GLY A 814 -3.09 51.27 -11.82
C GLY A 814 -1.58 51.09 -11.59
N VAL A 815 -0.83 52.18 -11.40
CA VAL A 815 0.63 52.13 -11.20
C VAL A 815 0.95 51.49 -9.86
N SER A 816 0.33 51.97 -8.78
CA SER A 816 0.52 51.43 -7.44
C SER A 816 0.08 49.97 -7.37
N ALA A 817 -0.99 49.56 -8.07
CA ALA A 817 -1.45 48.18 -8.12
C ALA A 817 -0.42 47.25 -8.78
N GLU A 818 0.13 47.61 -9.95
CA GLU A 818 1.14 46.77 -10.60
C GLU A 818 2.43 46.69 -9.77
N ARG A 819 2.88 47.82 -9.20
CA ARG A 819 4.09 47.89 -8.37
C ARG A 819 3.95 47.10 -7.07
N LEU A 820 2.80 47.16 -6.40
CA LEU A 820 2.57 46.40 -5.18
C LEU A 820 2.38 44.91 -5.46
N THR A 821 1.83 44.54 -6.62
CA THR A 821 1.77 43.13 -7.06
C THR A 821 3.17 42.59 -7.35
N GLU A 822 4.02 43.38 -8.01
CA GLU A 822 5.45 43.08 -8.20
C GLU A 822 6.19 42.88 -6.85
N GLN A 823 5.97 43.77 -5.88
CA GLN A 823 6.54 43.63 -4.55
C GLN A 823 6.01 42.40 -3.81
N ALA A 824 4.70 42.13 -3.92
CA ALA A 824 4.08 40.98 -3.30
C ALA A 824 4.73 39.68 -3.75
N ALA A 825 5.11 39.55 -5.03
CA ALA A 825 5.82 38.40 -5.58
C ALA A 825 7.28 38.26 -5.12
N GLN A 826 7.84 39.23 -4.39
CA GLN A 826 9.22 39.23 -3.89
C GLN A 826 9.32 39.05 -2.38
N ILE A 827 8.29 39.43 -1.63
CA ILE A 827 8.29 39.48 -0.17
C ILE A 827 7.98 38.11 0.44
N GLN A 828 8.71 37.72 1.47
CA GLN A 828 8.46 36.45 2.16
C GLN A 828 7.25 36.54 3.09
N GLY A 829 6.64 35.39 3.36
CA GLY A 829 5.48 35.27 4.24
C GLY A 829 4.15 35.47 3.51
N ILE A 830 3.15 35.96 4.25
CA ILE A 830 1.79 36.15 3.75
C ILE A 830 1.60 37.60 3.33
N VAL A 831 1.26 37.83 2.06
CA VAL A 831 0.99 39.16 1.53
C VAL A 831 -0.49 39.25 1.13
N TYR A 832 -1.18 40.28 1.61
CA TYR A 832 -2.54 40.60 1.19
C TYR A 832 -2.56 41.88 0.36
N ILE A 833 -3.16 41.81 -0.83
CA ILE A 833 -3.41 42.96 -1.70
C ILE A 833 -4.92 43.21 -1.76
N ARG A 834 -5.34 44.38 -1.31
CA ARG A 834 -6.74 44.84 -1.36
C ARG A 834 -6.97 45.60 -2.66
N THR A 835 -7.84 45.11 -3.55
CA THR A 835 -8.16 45.78 -4.82
C THR A 835 -9.64 46.20 -4.89
N THR A 836 -9.91 47.23 -5.68
CA THR A 836 -11.22 47.91 -5.77
C THR A 836 -11.83 47.79 -7.15
N ARG A 837 -13.17 47.83 -7.19
CA ARG A 837 -13.98 47.67 -8.41
C ARG A 837 -14.01 48.91 -9.31
N PRO A 838 -14.22 50.14 -8.78
CA PRO A 838 -14.29 51.34 -9.61
C PRO A 838 -12.96 51.65 -10.30
N LYS A 839 -13.04 52.28 -11.47
CA LYS A 839 -11.88 52.86 -12.13
C LYS A 839 -11.50 54.16 -11.41
N THR A 840 -10.21 54.36 -11.20
CA THR A 840 -9.66 55.59 -10.63
C THR A 840 -8.65 56.21 -11.60
N PRO A 841 -8.45 57.54 -11.57
CA PRO A 841 -7.40 58.18 -12.34
C PRO A 841 -6.02 57.72 -11.86
N VAL A 842 -5.13 57.41 -12.80
CA VAL A 842 -3.70 57.21 -12.52
C VAL A 842 -3.10 58.53 -12.07
N ILE A 843 -2.46 58.53 -10.90
CA ILE A 843 -1.87 59.73 -10.27
C ILE A 843 -0.34 59.63 -10.15
N TYR A 844 0.22 58.42 -10.26
CA TYR A 844 1.65 58.20 -10.21
C TYR A 844 2.25 58.06 -11.61
N THR A 845 3.54 58.39 -11.74
CA THR A 845 4.31 58.11 -12.95
C THR A 845 4.77 56.65 -12.97
N SER A 846 5.06 56.12 -14.15
CA SER A 846 5.46 54.71 -14.32
C SER A 846 6.75 54.33 -13.60
N ASP A 847 7.63 55.29 -13.30
CA ASP A 847 8.90 55.12 -12.58
C ASP A 847 8.77 55.21 -11.04
N GLU A 848 7.58 55.57 -10.54
CA GLU A 848 7.34 55.67 -9.10
C GLU A 848 7.50 54.31 -8.40
N LYS A 849 8.11 54.32 -7.21
CA LYS A 849 8.43 53.11 -6.44
C LYS A 849 7.54 52.96 -5.22
N PHE A 850 7.17 51.74 -4.87
CA PHE A 850 6.29 51.45 -3.73
C PHE A 850 6.92 50.44 -2.75
N PRO A 851 7.95 50.84 -1.97
CA PRO A 851 8.54 49.94 -0.99
C PRO A 851 7.53 49.57 0.10
N VAL A 852 7.50 48.31 0.53
CA VAL A 852 6.66 47.90 1.66
C VAL A 852 7.09 48.59 2.95
N GLY A 853 6.12 48.97 3.78
CA GLY A 853 6.32 49.83 4.95
C GLY A 853 6.34 51.33 4.65
N GLY A 854 6.19 51.72 3.38
CA GLY A 854 6.17 53.12 2.97
C GLY A 854 4.78 53.72 2.76
N SER A 855 4.76 55.04 2.54
CA SER A 855 3.61 55.84 2.15
C SER A 855 4.00 56.89 1.11
N LYS A 856 3.04 57.63 0.55
CA LYS A 856 3.27 58.75 -0.39
C LYS A 856 2.61 60.02 0.10
N THR A 857 3.41 61.07 0.32
CA THR A 857 2.87 62.42 0.57
C THR A 857 2.53 63.09 -0.76
N LEU A 858 1.24 63.11 -1.11
CA LEU A 858 0.73 63.57 -2.40
C LEU A 858 0.54 65.10 -2.47
N ARG A 859 0.26 65.71 -1.32
CA ARG A 859 0.10 67.17 -1.15
C ARG A 859 0.73 67.56 0.16
N THR A 860 1.51 68.64 0.16
CA THR A 860 2.06 69.22 1.40
C THR A 860 2.41 70.69 1.21
N SER A 861 2.32 71.46 2.29
CA SER A 861 2.77 72.84 2.42
C SER A 861 3.25 73.10 3.86
N LYS A 862 3.83 74.28 4.13
CA LYS A 862 4.19 74.66 5.51
C LYS A 862 2.98 75.13 6.32
N GLU A 863 1.89 75.41 5.63
CA GLU A 863 0.65 75.95 6.17
C GLU A 863 -0.39 74.85 6.46
N ASP A 864 -0.04 73.57 6.25
CA ASP A 864 -0.92 72.42 6.46
C ASP A 864 -1.44 72.39 7.90
N LYS A 865 -2.76 72.55 8.10
CA LYS A 865 -3.38 72.49 9.43
C LYS A 865 -3.69 71.06 9.86
N PHE A 866 -4.12 70.23 8.92
CA PHE A 866 -4.51 68.83 9.16
C PHE A 866 -3.88 67.92 8.12
N THR A 867 -3.62 66.68 8.49
CA THR A 867 -3.18 65.65 7.56
C THR A 867 -4.32 64.68 7.26
N LEU A 868 -4.68 64.56 5.98
CA LEU A 868 -5.58 63.53 5.48
C LEU A 868 -4.77 62.26 5.19
N VAL A 869 -5.00 61.20 5.94
CA VAL A 869 -4.36 59.89 5.74
C VAL A 869 -5.38 58.94 5.14
N THR A 870 -5.03 58.30 4.04
CA THR A 870 -5.99 57.57 3.21
C THR A 870 -5.30 56.45 2.46
N ALA A 871 -6.05 55.47 1.95
CA ALA A 871 -5.53 54.44 1.07
C ALA A 871 -6.61 53.99 0.08
N GLY A 872 -6.16 53.44 -1.05
CA GLY A 872 -7.07 52.87 -2.04
C GLY A 872 -8.04 53.87 -2.65
N ILE A 873 -9.32 53.52 -2.69
CA ILE A 873 -10.37 54.36 -3.32
C ILE A 873 -10.48 55.74 -2.67
N THR A 874 -10.26 55.82 -1.35
CA THR A 874 -10.43 57.06 -0.59
C THR A 874 -9.35 58.11 -0.89
N VAL A 875 -8.23 57.72 -1.53
CA VAL A 875 -7.17 58.66 -1.93
C VAL A 875 -7.72 59.72 -2.87
N HIS A 876 -8.58 59.31 -3.80
CA HIS A 876 -9.19 60.19 -4.79
C HIS A 876 -10.21 61.14 -4.15
N GLU A 877 -10.96 60.65 -3.17
CA GLU A 877 -11.88 61.49 -2.38
C GLU A 877 -11.11 62.51 -1.51
N ALA A 878 -9.99 62.12 -0.92
CA ALA A 878 -9.13 63.00 -0.13
C ALA A 878 -8.44 64.08 -0.99
N LEU A 879 -7.97 63.74 -2.19
CA LEU A 879 -7.42 64.72 -3.13
C LEU A 879 -8.48 65.73 -3.58
N ALA A 880 -9.71 65.27 -3.87
CA ALA A 880 -10.82 66.16 -4.21
C ALA A 880 -11.25 67.04 -3.02
N ALA A 881 -11.21 66.51 -1.79
CA ALA A 881 -11.45 67.28 -0.57
C ALA A 881 -10.35 68.34 -0.34
N TYR A 882 -9.08 67.99 -0.56
CA TYR A 882 -7.96 68.93 -0.52
C TYR A 882 -8.18 70.12 -1.47
N ASP A 883 -8.55 69.86 -2.73
CA ASP A 883 -8.79 70.95 -3.70
C ASP A 883 -9.93 71.87 -3.26
N LYS A 884 -11.01 71.30 -2.69
CA LYS A 884 -12.14 72.06 -2.16
C LYS A 884 -11.78 72.86 -0.89
N LEU A 885 -10.98 72.31 0.02
CA LEU A 885 -10.52 73.00 1.23
C LEU A 885 -9.57 74.15 0.87
N LYS A 886 -8.68 73.93 -0.10
CA LYS A 886 -7.75 74.94 -0.61
C LYS A 886 -8.48 76.14 -1.23
N GLN A 887 -9.58 75.91 -1.97
CA GLN A 887 -10.44 76.98 -2.48
C GLN A 887 -11.05 77.85 -1.37
N ASN A 888 -11.23 77.28 -0.17
CA ASN A 888 -11.69 77.99 1.02
C ASN A 888 -10.55 78.49 1.93
N GLY A 889 -9.31 78.51 1.43
CA GLY A 889 -8.14 79.02 2.17
C GLY A 889 -7.62 78.09 3.28
N ILE A 890 -7.99 76.80 3.26
CA ILE A 890 -7.55 75.81 4.25
C ILE A 890 -6.53 74.88 3.59
N SER A 891 -5.29 74.91 4.08
CA SER A 891 -4.23 73.98 3.67
C SER A 891 -4.30 72.68 4.47
N THR A 892 -4.27 71.55 3.77
CA THR A 892 -4.16 70.21 4.36
C THR A 892 -3.08 69.39 3.66
N ARG A 893 -2.46 68.47 4.38
CA ARG A 893 -1.57 67.46 3.81
C ARG A 893 -2.39 66.26 3.34
N VAL A 894 -1.97 65.57 2.28
CA VAL A 894 -2.59 64.29 1.85
C VAL A 894 -1.52 63.22 1.76
N ILE A 895 -1.74 62.10 2.46
CA ILE A 895 -0.85 60.94 2.50
C ILE A 895 -1.62 59.71 2.02
N ASP A 896 -1.14 59.08 0.95
CA ASP A 896 -1.53 57.73 0.54
C ASP A 896 -0.69 56.70 1.31
N SER A 897 -1.33 56.07 2.30
CA SER A 897 -0.75 55.06 3.17
C SER A 897 -0.96 53.66 2.58
N TYR A 898 -0.44 53.43 1.38
CA TYR A 898 -0.63 52.18 0.62
C TYR A 898 -0.15 50.92 1.38
N SER A 899 0.82 51.03 2.29
CA SER A 899 1.24 49.94 3.17
C SER A 899 0.55 50.08 4.52
N ILE A 900 -0.48 49.26 4.76
CA ILE A 900 -1.26 49.29 6.01
C ILE A 900 -0.54 48.50 7.11
N LYS A 901 0.19 47.45 6.73
CA LYS A 901 1.06 46.65 7.60
C LYS A 901 2.26 46.15 6.80
N PRO A 902 3.50 46.43 7.22
CA PRO A 902 3.87 47.44 8.21
C PRO A 902 3.43 48.85 7.77
N ILE A 903 3.08 49.70 8.74
CA ILE A 903 2.68 51.10 8.50
C ILE A 903 3.92 52.02 8.50
N ASP A 904 3.91 53.09 7.70
CA ASP A 904 5.00 54.07 7.63
C ASP A 904 5.00 55.00 8.86
N VAL A 905 5.56 54.50 9.97
CA VAL A 905 5.60 55.23 11.24
C VAL A 905 6.36 56.55 11.11
N GLU A 906 7.42 56.61 10.30
CA GLU A 906 8.27 57.80 10.17
C GLU A 906 7.49 58.96 9.53
N THR A 907 6.89 58.72 8.34
CA THR A 907 6.13 59.75 7.64
C THR A 907 4.91 60.19 8.43
N LEU A 908 4.19 59.25 9.05
CA LEU A 908 3.03 59.56 9.88
C LEU A 908 3.41 60.35 11.13
N SER A 909 4.51 59.99 11.80
CA SER A 909 4.98 60.72 12.98
C SER A 909 5.37 62.15 12.61
N LYS A 910 6.04 62.35 11.47
CA LYS A 910 6.35 63.70 10.99
C LYS A 910 5.09 64.51 10.72
N ALA A 911 4.09 63.91 10.08
CA ALA A 911 2.81 64.58 9.82
C ALA A 911 2.07 64.94 11.12
N ALA A 912 2.12 64.08 12.13
CA ALA A 912 1.55 64.35 13.46
C ALA A 912 2.25 65.50 14.19
N HIS A 913 3.56 65.70 14.00
CA HIS A 913 4.26 66.87 14.55
C HIS A 913 3.97 68.15 13.76
N ASP A 914 3.89 68.05 12.43
CA ASP A 914 3.74 69.20 11.54
C ASP A 914 2.31 69.76 11.51
N THR A 915 1.30 68.97 11.87
CA THR A 915 -0.13 69.32 11.74
C THR A 915 -0.90 69.15 13.06
N GLN A 916 -2.06 69.78 13.18
CA GLN A 916 -2.84 69.82 14.44
C GLN A 916 -3.52 68.48 14.77
N ALA A 917 -3.94 67.74 13.75
CA ALA A 917 -4.55 66.42 13.88
C ALA A 917 -4.48 65.66 12.54
N LEU A 918 -4.60 64.34 12.62
CA LEU A 918 -4.76 63.48 11.46
C LEU A 918 -6.24 63.12 11.30
N VAL A 919 -6.74 63.20 10.06
CA VAL A 919 -8.04 62.69 9.67
C VAL A 919 -7.79 61.48 8.78
N VAL A 920 -8.11 60.29 9.27
CA VAL A 920 -7.95 59.03 8.56
C VAL A 920 -9.25 58.68 7.86
N ILE A 921 -9.19 58.35 6.58
CA ILE A 921 -10.36 58.04 5.75
C ILE A 921 -10.17 56.65 5.16
N GLU A 922 -11.16 55.78 5.36
CA GLU A 922 -11.12 54.41 4.83
C GLU A 922 -12.50 53.87 4.43
N ASP A 923 -12.51 53.09 3.35
CA ASP A 923 -13.68 52.32 2.90
C ASP A 923 -13.63 50.91 3.52
N HIS A 924 -13.81 50.87 4.84
CA HIS A 924 -13.71 49.69 5.72
C HIS A 924 -14.51 49.99 7.02
N TRP A 925 -14.84 48.96 7.81
CA TRP A 925 -15.35 49.16 9.17
C TRP A 925 -14.38 50.01 10.01
N ILE A 926 -14.91 50.74 10.98
CA ILE A 926 -14.08 51.61 11.84
C ILE A 926 -13.01 50.84 12.65
N ASP A 927 -13.26 49.56 12.93
CA ASP A 927 -12.40 48.73 13.79
C ASP A 927 -11.43 47.88 12.95
N GLY A 928 -10.17 47.85 13.38
CA GLY A 928 -9.12 47.00 12.83
C GLY A 928 -8.56 47.43 11.47
N GLY A 929 -9.02 48.54 10.90
CA GLY A 929 -8.57 49.05 9.59
C GLY A 929 -7.33 49.96 9.63
N LEU A 930 -7.24 50.86 8.66
CA LEU A 930 -6.19 51.88 8.53
C LEU A 930 -6.22 52.86 9.72
N GLY A 931 -7.40 53.26 10.17
CA GLY A 931 -7.60 54.14 11.31
C GLY A 931 -6.92 53.63 12.57
N ASP A 932 -7.06 52.35 12.87
CA ASP A 932 -6.41 51.72 14.02
C ASP A 932 -4.90 51.55 13.82
N ALA A 933 -4.45 51.29 12.58
CA ALA A 933 -3.02 51.23 12.28
C ALA A 933 -2.32 52.58 12.49
N VAL A 934 -2.95 53.66 12.02
CA VAL A 934 -2.46 55.03 12.20
C VAL A 934 -2.55 55.45 13.67
N ALA A 935 -3.68 55.20 14.34
CA ALA A 935 -3.85 55.55 15.75
C ALA A 935 -2.80 54.84 16.63
N ALA A 936 -2.53 53.56 16.40
CA ALA A 936 -1.49 52.83 17.11
C ALA A 936 -0.09 53.42 16.88
N ALA A 937 0.17 53.99 15.70
CA ALA A 937 1.46 54.57 15.36
C ALA A 937 1.67 55.97 15.97
N VAL A 938 0.64 56.83 15.99
CA VAL A 938 0.85 58.28 16.24
C VAL A 938 -0.15 58.98 17.16
N ASN A 939 -1.13 58.28 17.75
CA ASN A 939 -2.13 58.95 18.60
C ASN A 939 -1.57 59.58 19.89
N SER A 940 -0.34 59.21 20.29
CA SER A 940 0.40 59.89 21.37
C SER A 940 1.03 61.22 20.95
N LEU A 941 1.11 61.49 19.63
CA LEU A 941 1.75 62.68 19.05
C LEU A 941 0.72 63.74 18.62
N ALA A 942 -0.39 63.32 18.03
CA ALA A 942 -1.50 64.20 17.65
C ALA A 942 -2.84 63.44 17.68
N PRO A 943 -3.98 64.14 17.85
CA PRO A 943 -5.30 63.54 17.75
C PRO A 943 -5.51 62.87 16.39
N VAL A 944 -6.08 61.65 16.42
CA VAL A 944 -6.48 60.91 15.21
C VAL A 944 -8.00 60.84 15.13
N HIS A 945 -8.56 61.46 14.10
CA HIS A 945 -9.98 61.38 13.77
C HIS A 945 -10.20 60.36 12.65
N ARG A 946 -11.22 59.52 12.77
CA ARG A 946 -11.50 58.45 11.80
C ARG A 946 -12.82 58.70 11.07
N LEU A 947 -12.80 58.59 9.75
CA LEU A 947 -13.95 58.53 8.86
C LEU A 947 -13.95 57.14 8.20
N ALA A 948 -14.92 56.32 8.56
CA ALA A 948 -15.02 54.92 8.17
C ALA A 948 -16.50 54.52 8.13
N ILE A 949 -16.80 53.30 7.70
CA ILE A 949 -18.16 52.77 7.76
C ILE A 949 -18.51 52.47 9.23
N THR A 950 -19.65 52.99 9.71
CA THR A 950 -20.09 52.87 11.11
C THR A 950 -21.51 52.32 11.26
N GLU A 951 -22.22 52.08 10.17
CA GLU A 951 -23.56 51.47 10.14
C GLU A 951 -23.67 50.51 8.94
N GLU A 952 -24.66 49.62 8.98
CA GLU A 952 -24.87 48.59 7.95
C GLU A 952 -24.94 49.20 6.52
N PRO A 953 -24.10 48.70 5.58
CA PRO A 953 -24.14 49.13 4.20
C PRO A 953 -25.43 48.73 3.46
N ARG A 954 -25.62 49.25 2.25
CA ARG A 954 -26.74 48.89 1.37
C ARG A 954 -26.36 49.02 -0.10
N SER A 955 -27.18 48.48 -0.98
CA SER A 955 -27.06 48.72 -2.43
C SER A 955 -27.33 50.19 -2.78
N GLY A 956 -26.49 50.73 -3.66
CA GLY A 956 -26.58 52.07 -4.23
C GLY A 956 -25.41 52.32 -5.17
N LYS A 957 -25.37 53.47 -5.86
CA LYS A 957 -24.20 53.80 -6.68
C LYS A 957 -23.01 54.08 -5.79
N SER A 958 -21.80 53.72 -6.25
CA SER A 958 -20.54 53.92 -5.53
C SER A 958 -20.44 55.31 -4.85
N GLU A 959 -20.62 56.40 -5.62
CA GLU A 959 -20.55 57.77 -5.09
C GLU A 959 -21.64 58.09 -4.04
N GLU A 960 -22.84 57.55 -4.20
CA GLU A 960 -23.95 57.73 -3.25
C GLU A 960 -23.66 57.04 -1.93
N LEU A 961 -23.01 55.87 -1.98
CA LEU A 961 -22.63 55.11 -0.80
C LEU A 961 -21.47 55.77 -0.05
N LEU A 962 -20.44 56.26 -0.77
CA LEU A 962 -19.36 57.02 -0.13
C LEU A 962 -19.89 58.27 0.58
N ASP A 963 -20.88 58.98 0.00
CA ASP A 963 -21.53 60.14 0.63
C ASP A 963 -22.37 59.73 1.83
N ARG A 964 -23.18 58.68 1.68
CA ARG A 964 -24.06 58.16 2.74
C ARG A 964 -23.28 57.74 3.99
N TYR A 965 -22.16 57.06 3.80
CA TYR A 965 -21.36 56.50 4.89
C TYR A 965 -20.22 57.44 5.34
N GLY A 966 -20.26 58.71 4.95
CA GLY A 966 -19.39 59.73 5.56
C GLY A 966 -17.93 59.68 5.14
N ILE A 967 -17.61 59.07 4.00
CA ILE A 967 -16.24 58.94 3.48
C ILE A 967 -16.03 59.60 2.11
N SER A 968 -17.03 60.32 1.59
CA SER A 968 -16.91 61.13 0.38
C SER A 968 -16.08 62.39 0.61
N LYS A 969 -15.58 63.00 -0.47
CA LYS A 969 -14.93 64.31 -0.47
C LYS A 969 -15.73 65.41 0.24
N LYS A 970 -17.07 65.31 0.25
CA LYS A 970 -17.93 66.26 0.99
C LYS A 970 -17.81 66.02 2.49
N ALA A 971 -17.92 64.77 2.93
CA ALA A 971 -17.79 64.40 4.33
C ALA A 971 -16.38 64.70 4.88
N ILE A 972 -15.34 64.45 4.09
CA ILE A 972 -13.94 64.77 4.45
C ILE A 972 -13.77 66.28 4.66
N ALA A 973 -14.21 67.09 3.69
CA ALA A 973 -14.13 68.54 3.80
C ALA A 973 -14.95 69.08 4.98
N GLN A 974 -16.16 68.54 5.17
CA GLN A 974 -17.03 68.88 6.30
C GLN A 974 -16.34 68.57 7.64
N LYS A 975 -15.70 67.40 7.76
CA LYS A 975 -14.98 67.04 8.98
C LYS A 975 -13.82 67.97 9.28
N VAL A 976 -13.04 68.37 8.28
CA VAL A 976 -11.96 69.35 8.46
C VAL A 976 -12.50 70.71 8.89
N LEU A 977 -13.62 71.16 8.31
CA LEU A 977 -14.27 72.41 8.71
C LEU A 977 -14.74 72.37 10.16
N GLU A 978 -15.35 71.26 10.59
CA GLU A 978 -15.75 71.06 12.00
C GLU A 978 -14.58 71.12 12.99
N LEU A 979 -13.39 70.67 12.59
CA LEU A 979 -12.19 70.73 13.43
C LEU A 979 -11.58 72.13 13.53
N ILE A 980 -11.90 73.04 12.60
CA ILE A 980 -11.42 74.42 12.62
C ILE A 980 -12.27 75.31 13.54
N GLY A 981 -13.56 75.00 13.70
CA GLY A 981 -14.55 75.82 14.40
C GLY A 981 -15.42 76.60 13.43
#